data_AF-A0A969U619-F1
#
_entry.id   AF-A0A969U619-F1
#
_cell.length_a   1.000
_cell.length_b   1.000
_cell.length_c   1.000
_cell.angle_alpha   90.00
_cell.angle_beta   90.00
_cell.angle_gamma   90.00
#
_symmetry.space_group_name_H-M   'P 1'
#
loop_
_entity.id
_entity.type
_entity.pdbx_description
1 polymer ?
#
loop_
_entity_poly.entity_id
_entity_poly.type
_entity_poly.pdbx_seq_one_letter_code
_entity_poly.pdbx_strand_id
1 'polypeptide(L)'
;MVPDNVINPSSNTENALFPNTILADLGISSRLSALDNLSNSIGSPSSLNAERTASQTLNLPNNDSLLLGDGGTIFSDPTKDIIDAGETSSTIFASDNSQIITGSPDGDTIYAGPGNDIINALDGNNRVFAGKGNNRVIAGSGNDFVTAGPGNDQIYTGAGDDNINAGDGNNFIKPGTGNDAVTAGSGNDQIVLEAGVGSVTVLGFNPIADKLRLGGSLAGKAISLSIEAGSTLIKAGDDLLATITGQAAGVEKALVSADIPLYRYQVIDLGAIAPTGNATQANAINDRGQIVGRSQTTEVSGTGFRNQGFVWENGVLTPLTSSGIKNGGGLLTGQEVTQRGGGGFTSAINDLGVIAGTSDEFAGRPTDRGLVWQREDGGDYTLQITDLPGVESYFFDINNQNQIAGRHIYGPGSTPTASNRSRPLYVEQGFINPLPDLGGDTGTANGINNRGIIVGQIDSDGLNDKTVNTAVLWEKGEDGQYKLTDLGTFGAEGAIADDINDAGQVIGWTAGGTGATATSSPFLWQNGQKIDLGSFGGATGQANGINQFGQVVGYSQDATRQDRAFVWNNGTIKDLNGLILTTPFFNGSKVTLTRASGINNYGDISAYGTYTYKNAAGANATGTRAYLLRAIPTT
;
A
#
# COMPACT_ATOMS: atom_id res chain seq x y z
N MET A 1 -23.05 -10.34 65.79
CA MET A 1 -22.90 -9.05 66.48
C MET A 1 -21.96 -8.20 65.65
N VAL A 2 -22.52 -7.16 65.04
CA VAL A 2 -21.76 -6.03 64.45
C VAL A 2 -21.79 -4.91 65.50
N PRO A 3 -20.75 -4.07 65.57
CA PRO A 3 -20.97 -2.63 65.67
C PRO A 3 -20.15 -1.90 64.58
N ASP A 4 -20.80 -1.14 63.69
CA ASP A 4 -21.23 0.28 63.82
C ASP A 4 -20.04 1.26 63.86
N ASN A 5 -19.73 1.94 62.75
CA ASN A 5 -20.31 3.26 62.45
C ASN A 5 -19.75 3.91 61.17
N VAL A 6 -20.66 4.57 60.46
CA VAL A 6 -20.49 5.44 59.28
C VAL A 6 -20.34 6.91 59.72
N ILE A 7 -19.80 7.76 58.82
CA ILE A 7 -19.90 9.25 58.63
C ILE A 7 -18.50 9.90 58.65
N ASN A 8 -17.99 10.68 57.68
CA ASN A 8 -18.27 11.10 56.29
C ASN A 8 -16.98 11.88 55.80
N PRO A 9 -16.91 12.66 54.69
CA PRO A 9 -16.04 12.41 53.54
C PRO A 9 -14.97 13.50 53.26
N SER A 10 -13.91 13.19 52.51
CA SER A 10 -13.31 14.13 51.54
C SER A 10 -12.18 13.53 50.70
N SER A 11 -12.17 13.92 49.42
CA SER A 11 -11.11 13.90 48.42
C SER A 11 -10.72 12.57 47.75
N ASN A 12 -11.33 12.36 46.58
CA ASN A 12 -10.72 11.96 45.31
C ASN A 12 -9.52 11.01 45.34
N THR A 13 -9.80 9.72 45.17
CA THR A 13 -9.03 8.83 44.28
C THR A 13 -9.98 7.80 43.66
N GLU A 14 -10.14 7.85 42.34
CA GLU A 14 -10.64 6.71 41.56
C GLU A 14 -9.55 5.64 41.54
N ASN A 15 -9.61 4.72 42.50
CA ASN A 15 -8.98 3.41 42.36
C ASN A 15 -9.89 2.56 41.47
N ALA A 16 -9.49 2.38 40.21
CA ALA A 16 -10.05 1.35 39.35
C ALA A 16 -9.70 -0.03 39.94
N LEU A 17 -10.75 -0.73 40.35
CA LEU A 17 -10.76 -2.13 40.73
C LEU A 17 -10.53 -3.00 39.49
N PHE A 18 -9.35 -3.64 39.40
CA PHE A 18 -9.25 -5.01 38.87
C PHE A 18 -8.36 -5.86 39.79
N PRO A 19 -8.73 -7.12 40.08
CA PRO A 19 -7.99 -7.98 41.00
C PRO A 19 -6.66 -8.44 40.39
N ASN A 20 -5.59 -8.32 41.17
CA ASN A 20 -4.25 -8.86 40.93
C ASN A 20 -4.23 -10.40 40.89
N THR A 21 -4.74 -11.03 39.83
CA THR A 21 -4.60 -12.48 39.65
C THR A 21 -4.37 -12.90 38.20
N ILE A 22 -3.42 -12.27 37.48
CA ILE A 22 -2.68 -12.92 36.36
C ILE A 22 -1.16 -12.53 36.38
N LEU A 23 -0.68 -11.79 37.39
CA LEU A 23 0.74 -11.38 37.49
C LEU A 23 1.61 -12.27 38.41
N ALA A 24 1.11 -13.45 38.80
CA ALA A 24 1.81 -14.33 39.73
C ALA A 24 2.63 -15.46 39.09
N ASP A 25 2.79 -15.49 37.75
CA ASP A 25 3.56 -16.57 37.08
C ASP A 25 4.80 -16.12 36.31
N LEU A 26 5.21 -14.86 36.42
CA LEU A 26 6.50 -14.39 35.87
C LEU A 26 7.15 -13.45 36.89
N GLY A 27 8.17 -13.93 37.62
CA GLY A 27 8.83 -13.25 38.73
C GLY A 27 9.54 -11.92 38.39
N ILE A 28 8.78 -10.87 38.04
CA ILE A 28 9.28 -9.58 37.55
C ILE A 28 9.25 -8.48 38.65
N SER A 29 8.86 -8.78 39.89
CA SER A 29 8.78 -7.75 40.94
C SER A 29 10.13 -7.22 41.47
N SER A 30 11.28 -7.73 41.03
CA SER A 30 12.60 -7.31 41.56
C SER A 30 13.43 -6.39 40.65
N ARG A 31 12.92 -5.96 39.48
CA ARG A 31 13.69 -5.14 38.53
C ARG A 31 13.25 -3.67 38.39
N LEU A 32 12.13 -3.25 38.99
CA LEU A 32 11.66 -1.87 38.87
C LEU A 32 12.50 -0.84 39.66
N SER A 33 13.24 -1.26 40.70
CA SER A 33 14.03 -0.34 41.53
C SER A 33 15.44 -0.03 40.99
N ALA A 34 15.79 -0.52 39.79
CA ALA A 34 17.11 -0.31 39.19
C ALA A 34 17.12 0.71 38.04
N LEU A 35 15.96 1.26 37.62
CA LEU A 35 15.86 2.17 36.48
C LEU A 35 16.18 3.65 36.80
N ASP A 36 16.16 4.08 38.06
CA ASP A 36 16.35 5.50 38.41
C ASP A 36 17.82 5.99 38.36
N ASN A 37 18.80 5.10 38.20
CA ASN A 37 20.23 5.46 38.29
C ASN A 37 21.03 5.36 36.99
N LEU A 38 20.39 5.10 35.85
CA LEU A 38 21.07 4.96 34.55
C LEU A 38 20.77 6.09 33.54
N SER A 39 20.26 7.25 33.98
CA SER A 39 20.03 8.40 33.08
C SER A 39 21.24 9.36 32.95
N ASN A 40 22.35 9.10 33.65
CA ASN A 40 23.49 10.01 33.73
C ASN A 40 24.80 9.34 33.36
N SER A 41 24.94 8.82 32.14
CA SER A 41 26.26 8.47 31.63
C SER A 41 26.31 8.24 30.11
N ILE A 42 27.16 9.04 29.45
CA ILE A 42 27.85 8.79 28.17
C ILE A 42 26.97 9.11 26.93
N GLY A 43 27.34 9.93 25.93
CA GLY A 43 28.64 10.44 25.44
C GLY A 43 28.75 10.13 23.94
N SER A 44 29.01 11.12 23.08
CA SER A 44 28.99 11.09 21.59
C SER A 44 29.81 9.99 20.88
N PRO A 45 29.53 9.70 19.58
CA PRO A 45 29.76 8.39 18.95
C PRO A 45 31.09 8.29 18.19
N SER A 46 31.75 7.13 18.28
CA SER A 46 32.71 6.68 17.27
C SER A 46 32.97 5.18 17.38
N SER A 47 32.88 4.49 16.23
CA SER A 47 33.25 3.10 15.93
C SER A 47 32.33 1.98 16.44
N LEU A 48 31.46 1.49 15.54
CA LEU A 48 30.86 0.16 15.60
C LEU A 48 31.87 -0.88 15.12
N ASN A 49 32.12 -1.91 15.93
CA ASN A 49 32.57 -3.22 15.47
C ASN A 49 31.60 -4.27 16.02
N ALA A 50 31.28 -5.22 15.15
CA ALA A 50 30.35 -6.32 15.34
C ALA A 50 30.67 -7.21 16.57
N GLU A 51 29.64 -7.95 16.99
CA GLU A 51 29.50 -8.76 18.20
C GLU A 51 29.08 -7.97 19.45
N ARG A 52 27.80 -8.10 19.84
CA ARG A 52 27.39 -8.58 21.18
C ARG A 52 25.87 -8.55 21.40
N THR A 53 25.37 -9.69 21.85
CA THR A 53 24.11 -9.95 22.55
C THR A 53 23.96 -9.04 23.78
N ALA A 54 23.00 -8.10 23.76
CA ALA A 54 22.35 -7.51 24.94
C ALA A 54 21.20 -6.58 24.49
N SER A 55 20.01 -6.78 25.07
CA SER A 55 18.88 -5.83 25.01
C SER A 55 19.36 -4.39 25.19
N GLN A 56 19.28 -3.57 24.15
CA GLN A 56 19.44 -2.13 24.23
C GLN A 56 18.07 -1.47 24.26
N THR A 57 17.71 -0.85 25.38
CA THR A 57 16.71 0.21 25.37
C THR A 57 17.38 1.44 24.77
N LEU A 58 17.22 1.62 23.47
CA LEU A 58 17.84 2.72 22.73
C LEU A 58 16.89 3.93 22.77
N ASN A 59 17.07 4.83 23.74
CA ASN A 59 16.46 6.15 23.69
C ASN A 59 17.18 6.99 22.62
N LEU A 60 16.72 6.91 21.38
CA LEU A 60 17.18 7.77 20.29
C LEU A 60 16.46 9.13 20.34
N PRO A 61 17.14 10.24 20.66
CA PRO A 61 16.63 11.54 20.29
C PRO A 61 16.75 11.64 18.76
N ASN A 62 15.66 12.02 18.10
CA ASN A 62 15.48 12.24 16.64
C ASN A 62 14.56 11.21 15.96
N ASN A 63 13.98 11.65 14.84
CA ASN A 63 12.81 11.10 14.14
C ASN A 63 13.10 9.81 13.34
N ASP A 64 14.06 9.01 13.81
CA ASP A 64 14.51 7.80 13.14
C ASP A 64 13.63 6.59 13.50
N SER A 65 13.25 5.83 12.46
CA SER A 65 12.75 4.46 12.57
C SER A 65 13.67 3.65 13.47
N LEU A 66 13.12 2.99 14.49
CA LEU A 66 13.89 2.08 15.34
C LEU A 66 14.17 0.78 14.58
N LEU A 67 15.17 0.79 13.70
CA LEU A 67 15.70 -0.42 13.05
C LEU A 67 16.61 -1.16 14.05
N LEU A 68 16.15 -2.27 14.62
CA LEU A 68 17.01 -3.19 15.36
C LEU A 68 17.30 -4.42 14.49
N GLY A 69 18.33 -4.33 13.65
CA GLY A 69 18.63 -5.31 12.62
C GLY A 69 19.17 -6.68 13.05
N ASP A 70 18.95 -7.18 14.27
CA ASP A 70 19.47 -8.49 14.70
C ASP A 70 18.56 -9.24 15.71
N GLY A 71 17.25 -8.95 15.74
CA GLY A 71 16.28 -9.69 16.53
C GLY A 71 16.34 -9.35 18.02
N GLY A 72 15.18 -9.21 18.67
CA GLY A 72 15.15 -8.82 20.08
C GLY A 72 13.84 -8.24 20.56
N THR A 73 13.89 -7.60 21.74
CA THR A 73 12.72 -6.92 22.31
C THR A 73 12.78 -5.43 22.01
N ILE A 74 11.75 -4.91 21.33
CA ILE A 74 11.54 -3.52 20.97
C ILE A 74 10.52 -2.90 21.93
N PHE A 75 10.82 -1.71 22.46
CA PHE A 75 9.87 -0.89 23.22
C PHE A 75 9.72 0.45 22.52
N SER A 76 8.49 0.85 22.17
CA SER A 76 8.24 2.14 21.52
C SER A 76 8.13 3.30 22.51
N ASP A 77 8.52 4.50 22.06
CA ASP A 77 8.37 5.74 22.81
C ASP A 77 6.93 6.26 22.65
N PRO A 78 6.25 6.71 23.73
CA PRO A 78 4.92 7.31 23.66
C PRO A 78 4.74 8.47 22.67
N THR A 79 5.84 9.07 22.19
CA THR A 79 5.85 10.21 21.27
C THR A 79 6.14 9.86 19.81
N LYS A 80 6.31 8.56 19.47
CA LYS A 80 6.67 8.10 18.12
C LYS A 80 5.68 7.06 17.58
N ASP A 81 5.36 7.16 16.29
CA ASP A 81 4.22 6.46 15.67
C ASP A 81 4.63 5.33 14.68
N ILE A 82 5.91 4.96 14.55
CA ILE A 82 6.42 3.99 13.54
C ILE A 82 7.46 3.03 14.14
N ILE A 83 7.26 1.72 13.97
CA ILE A 83 8.16 0.63 14.38
C ILE A 83 8.45 -0.27 13.17
N ASP A 84 9.71 -0.69 13.00
CA ASP A 84 10.14 -1.65 11.97
C ASP A 84 11.13 -2.65 12.60
N ALA A 85 10.76 -3.94 12.63
CA ALA A 85 11.53 -4.99 13.28
C ALA A 85 12.72 -5.53 12.45
N GLY A 86 12.87 -5.10 11.20
CA GLY A 86 13.96 -5.55 10.34
C GLY A 86 13.78 -7.00 9.87
N GLU A 87 14.87 -7.78 9.88
CA GLU A 87 14.93 -9.06 9.13
C GLU A 87 14.68 -10.32 9.96
N THR A 88 14.60 -10.21 11.29
CA THR A 88 14.59 -11.39 12.17
C THR A 88 13.55 -11.28 13.27
N SER A 89 13.11 -12.46 13.75
CA SER A 89 12.11 -12.63 14.80
C SER A 89 12.30 -11.67 15.98
N SER A 90 11.24 -10.94 16.28
CA SER A 90 11.23 -9.84 17.23
C SER A 90 10.05 -9.90 18.19
N THR A 91 10.21 -9.31 19.37
CA THR A 91 9.13 -9.04 20.31
C THR A 91 8.93 -7.54 20.43
N ILE A 92 7.77 -7.02 20.04
CA ILE A 92 7.47 -5.60 19.98
C ILE A 92 6.47 -5.23 21.08
N PHE A 93 6.78 -4.21 21.86
CA PHE A 93 5.86 -3.57 22.81
C PHE A 93 5.70 -2.11 22.42
N ALA A 94 4.55 -1.76 21.87
CA ALA A 94 4.24 -0.40 21.52
C ALA A 94 3.43 0.33 22.62
N SER A 95 3.40 1.66 22.51
CA SER A 95 2.80 2.57 23.49
C SER A 95 1.29 2.75 23.32
N ASP A 96 0.63 3.42 24.27
CA ASP A 96 -0.84 3.60 24.33
C ASP A 96 -1.46 4.55 23.27
N ASN A 97 -0.73 4.91 22.20
CA ASN A 97 -1.20 5.76 21.11
C ASN A 97 -1.32 4.94 19.81
N SER A 98 -2.04 5.43 18.80
CA SER A 98 -2.04 4.79 17.46
C SER A 98 -0.63 4.60 16.90
N GLN A 99 -0.30 3.36 16.54
CA GLN A 99 1.01 2.95 16.02
C GLN A 99 0.93 2.48 14.57
N ILE A 100 2.07 2.54 13.87
CA ILE A 100 2.33 1.82 12.62
C ILE A 100 3.48 0.86 12.91
N ILE A 101 3.20 -0.44 12.86
CA ILE A 101 4.13 -1.50 13.21
C ILE A 101 4.36 -2.38 11.99
N THR A 102 5.60 -2.48 11.55
CA THR A 102 6.06 -3.49 10.60
C THR A 102 6.91 -4.52 11.36
N GLY A 103 6.51 -5.79 11.26
CA GLY A 103 7.27 -6.93 11.76
C GLY A 103 8.48 -7.24 10.88
N SER A 104 8.97 -8.45 10.99
CA SER A 104 10.07 -9.03 10.22
C SER A 104 9.55 -10.18 9.37
N PRO A 105 10.26 -10.63 8.32
CA PRO A 105 9.88 -11.83 7.56
C PRO A 105 9.90 -13.15 8.37
N ASP A 106 10.37 -13.11 9.63
CA ASP A 106 10.39 -14.22 10.56
C ASP A 106 9.26 -14.07 11.61
N GLY A 107 8.90 -15.16 12.30
CA GLY A 107 7.80 -15.13 13.26
C GLY A 107 8.01 -14.17 14.45
N ASP A 108 7.15 -13.17 14.57
CA ASP A 108 7.20 -12.12 15.58
C ASP A 108 6.19 -12.30 16.72
N THR A 109 6.37 -11.51 17.79
CA THR A 109 5.34 -11.28 18.82
C THR A 109 5.13 -9.79 19.02
N ILE A 110 3.94 -9.29 18.70
CA ILE A 110 3.62 -7.86 18.66
C ILE A 110 2.54 -7.55 19.69
N TYR A 111 2.80 -6.59 20.58
CA TYR A 111 1.84 -5.99 21.49
C TYR A 111 1.70 -4.51 21.13
N ALA A 112 0.64 -4.14 20.41
CA ALA A 112 0.49 -2.75 19.93
C ALA A 112 -0.10 -1.82 21.01
N GLY A 113 -1.01 -2.33 21.84
CA GLY A 113 -1.52 -1.61 23.00
C GLY A 113 -2.85 -0.90 22.71
N PRO A 114 -3.23 0.10 23.51
CA PRO A 114 -4.33 1.00 23.15
C PRO A 114 -3.98 1.88 21.95
N GLY A 115 -4.91 2.09 21.03
CA GLY A 115 -4.68 2.87 19.82
C GLY A 115 -5.54 2.37 18.66
N ASN A 116 -5.73 3.18 17.62
CA ASN A 116 -6.13 2.62 16.32
C ASN A 116 -4.84 2.24 15.61
N ASP A 117 -4.39 1.00 15.75
CA ASP A 117 -3.08 0.58 15.30
C ASP A 117 -3.11 -0.01 13.89
N ILE A 118 -2.01 0.20 13.17
CA ILE A 118 -1.68 -0.39 11.89
C ILE A 118 -0.56 -1.39 12.12
N ILE A 119 -0.82 -2.66 11.86
CA ILE A 119 0.13 -3.75 12.10
C ILE A 119 0.27 -4.58 10.83
N ASN A 120 1.49 -4.65 10.31
CA ASN A 120 1.89 -5.56 9.24
C ASN A 120 3.00 -6.46 9.77
N ALA A 121 2.68 -7.68 10.18
CA ALA A 121 3.64 -8.62 10.75
C ALA A 121 4.55 -9.30 9.72
N LEU A 122 4.33 -9.06 8.41
CA LEU A 122 5.04 -9.71 7.30
C LEU A 122 4.93 -11.25 7.34
N ASP A 123 5.79 -12.00 6.65
CA ASP A 123 5.76 -13.46 6.69
C ASP A 123 6.22 -14.00 8.07
N GLY A 124 6.10 -15.31 8.28
CA GLY A 124 6.47 -15.98 9.52
C GLY A 124 5.27 -16.36 10.39
N ASN A 125 5.50 -17.14 11.45
CA ASN A 125 4.43 -17.52 12.38
C ASN A 125 4.31 -16.46 13.48
N ASN A 126 3.43 -15.50 13.27
CA ASN A 126 3.31 -14.28 14.06
C ASN A 126 2.33 -14.43 15.22
N ARG A 127 2.57 -13.69 16.31
CA ARG A 127 1.64 -13.51 17.44
C ARG A 127 1.32 -12.04 17.60
N VAL A 128 0.12 -11.62 17.21
CA VAL A 128 -0.30 -10.22 17.25
C VAL A 128 -1.37 -10.00 18.30
N PHE A 129 -1.12 -9.07 19.21
CA PHE A 129 -2.06 -8.54 20.19
C PHE A 129 -2.26 -7.06 19.89
N ALA A 130 -3.31 -6.73 19.12
CA ALA A 130 -3.53 -5.36 18.68
C ALA A 130 -3.95 -4.46 19.85
N GLY A 131 -4.94 -4.89 20.65
CA GLY A 131 -5.27 -4.23 21.91
C GLY A 131 -6.62 -3.53 21.85
N LYS A 132 -6.71 -2.23 22.19
CA LYS A 132 -7.99 -1.51 22.19
C LYS A 132 -7.99 -0.43 21.13
N GLY A 133 -9.08 -0.30 20.39
CA GLY A 133 -9.25 0.69 19.34
C GLY A 133 -9.52 0.01 18.01
N ASN A 134 -9.78 0.77 16.95
CA ASN A 134 -10.06 0.22 15.63
C ASN A 134 -8.74 -0.10 14.94
N ASN A 135 -8.29 -1.33 15.12
CA ASN A 135 -7.01 -1.80 14.63
C ASN A 135 -7.12 -2.38 13.24
N ARG A 136 -5.95 -2.48 12.64
CA ARG A 136 -5.71 -3.11 11.37
C ARG A 136 -4.56 -4.09 11.55
N VAL A 137 -4.82 -5.36 11.30
CA VAL A 137 -3.82 -6.42 11.38
C VAL A 137 -3.67 -7.10 10.03
N ILE A 138 -2.45 -7.13 9.50
CA ILE A 138 -2.00 -7.96 8.39
C ILE A 138 -0.94 -8.90 8.96
N ALA A 139 -1.23 -10.20 9.04
CA ALA A 139 -0.32 -11.16 9.69
C ALA A 139 0.61 -11.89 8.71
N GLY A 140 0.27 -11.94 7.42
CA GLY A 140 1.14 -12.35 6.31
C GLY A 140 1.04 -13.83 5.94
N SER A 141 2.16 -14.46 5.58
CA SER A 141 2.19 -15.91 5.33
C SER A 141 2.78 -16.62 6.55
N GLY A 142 2.13 -17.67 7.03
CA GLY A 142 2.53 -18.43 8.21
C GLY A 142 1.31 -18.87 9.00
N ASN A 143 1.53 -19.64 10.06
CA ASN A 143 0.47 -20.01 10.99
C ASN A 143 0.41 -18.97 12.11
N ASP A 144 -0.50 -18.02 11.98
CA ASP A 144 -0.54 -16.83 12.83
C ASP A 144 -1.52 -16.96 13.99
N PHE A 145 -1.26 -16.19 15.05
CA PHE A 145 -2.18 -15.99 16.17
C PHE A 145 -2.49 -14.50 16.30
N VAL A 146 -3.74 -14.11 16.08
CA VAL A 146 -4.18 -12.71 16.15
C VAL A 146 -5.27 -12.55 17.20
N THR A 147 -5.07 -11.63 18.15
CA THR A 147 -6.12 -11.11 19.02
C THR A 147 -6.24 -9.61 18.80
N ALA A 148 -7.35 -9.18 18.22
CA ALA A 148 -7.56 -7.76 17.88
C ALA A 148 -8.04 -6.95 19.10
N GLY A 149 -9.03 -7.46 19.83
CA GLY A 149 -9.49 -6.90 21.10
C GLY A 149 -10.77 -6.05 20.93
N PRO A 150 -11.03 -5.06 21.80
CA PRO A 150 -12.20 -4.20 21.64
C PRO A 150 -11.97 -3.10 20.59
N GLY A 151 -12.84 -3.02 19.58
CA GLY A 151 -12.80 -2.06 18.49
C GLY A 151 -13.46 -2.60 17.22
N ASN A 152 -13.65 -1.75 16.21
CA ASN A 152 -14.04 -2.24 14.88
C ASN A 152 -12.77 -2.55 14.09
N ASP A 153 -12.29 -3.79 14.17
CA ASP A 153 -11.00 -4.18 13.65
C ASP A 153 -11.07 -4.69 12.20
N GLN A 154 -9.97 -4.56 11.48
CA GLN A 154 -9.76 -5.16 10.16
C GLN A 154 -8.62 -6.18 10.25
N ILE A 155 -8.94 -7.46 10.08
CA ILE A 155 -8.01 -8.57 10.31
C ILE A 155 -7.82 -9.36 9.03
N TYR A 156 -6.58 -9.44 8.57
CA TYR A 156 -6.14 -10.21 7.42
C TYR A 156 -5.00 -11.11 7.89
N THR A 157 -5.22 -12.42 7.98
CA THR A 157 -4.13 -13.29 8.43
C THR A 157 -3.30 -13.78 7.26
N GLY A 158 -3.91 -14.29 6.20
CA GLY A 158 -3.23 -14.50 4.92
C GLY A 158 -3.14 -15.96 4.55
N ALA A 159 -1.94 -16.52 4.43
CA ALA A 159 -1.77 -17.92 4.04
C ALA A 159 -1.19 -18.75 5.19
N GLY A 160 -1.86 -19.83 5.58
CA GLY A 160 -1.44 -20.72 6.65
C GLY A 160 -2.63 -21.14 7.50
N ASP A 161 -2.39 -21.94 8.54
CA ASP A 161 -3.45 -22.35 9.46
C ASP A 161 -3.50 -21.33 10.63
N ASP A 162 -4.40 -20.35 10.53
CA ASP A 162 -4.43 -19.20 11.44
C ASP A 162 -5.41 -19.34 12.61
N ASN A 163 -5.13 -18.64 13.72
CA ASN A 163 -6.03 -18.53 14.87
C ASN A 163 -6.35 -17.06 15.16
N ILE A 164 -7.61 -16.70 14.95
CA ILE A 164 -8.11 -15.32 15.01
C ILE A 164 -9.12 -15.19 16.14
N ASN A 165 -8.90 -14.24 17.02
CA ASN A 165 -9.88 -13.72 17.95
C ASN A 165 -10.12 -12.24 17.66
N ALA A 166 -11.27 -11.95 17.05
CA ALA A 166 -11.59 -10.58 16.63
C ALA A 166 -12.06 -9.70 17.80
N GLY A 167 -12.58 -10.27 18.88
CA GLY A 167 -12.95 -9.51 20.08
C GLY A 167 -14.29 -8.80 19.96
N ASP A 168 -14.41 -7.62 20.58
CA ASP A 168 -15.68 -6.88 20.65
C ASP A 168 -15.70 -5.76 19.61
N GLY A 169 -16.82 -5.55 18.93
CA GLY A 169 -17.00 -4.52 17.90
C GLY A 169 -17.37 -5.11 16.55
N ASN A 170 -17.56 -4.28 15.53
CA ASN A 170 -17.93 -4.75 14.20
C ASN A 170 -16.66 -5.03 13.40
N ASN A 171 -16.22 -6.29 13.37
CA ASN A 171 -14.94 -6.66 12.78
C ASN A 171 -15.09 -7.10 11.33
N PHE A 172 -14.07 -6.83 10.53
CA PHE A 172 -13.91 -7.40 9.20
C PHE A 172 -12.74 -8.39 9.22
N ILE A 173 -13.01 -9.64 8.86
CA ILE A 173 -12.09 -10.76 9.04
C ILE A 173 -11.92 -11.46 7.68
N LYS A 174 -10.69 -11.48 7.17
CA LYS A 174 -10.28 -12.28 6.01
C LYS A 174 -9.18 -13.25 6.46
N PRO A 175 -9.55 -14.48 6.85
CA PRO A 175 -8.58 -15.49 7.28
C PRO A 175 -7.61 -15.85 6.14
N GLY A 176 -8.13 -15.95 4.91
CA GLY A 176 -7.32 -16.21 3.73
C GLY A 176 -7.32 -17.69 3.37
N THR A 177 -6.15 -18.29 3.12
CA THR A 177 -6.03 -19.69 2.69
C THR A 177 -5.41 -20.55 3.77
N GLY A 178 -6.00 -21.72 4.02
CA GLY A 178 -5.54 -22.66 5.04
C GLY A 178 -6.68 -23.05 5.98
N ASN A 179 -6.39 -23.81 7.02
CA ASN A 179 -7.39 -24.23 7.99
C ASN A 179 -7.44 -23.27 9.18
N ASP A 180 -8.28 -22.25 9.04
CA ASP A 180 -8.35 -21.16 10.00
C ASP A 180 -9.37 -21.41 11.11
N ALA A 181 -9.06 -20.93 12.30
CA ALA A 181 -9.97 -20.87 13.44
C ALA A 181 -10.31 -19.41 13.76
N VAL A 182 -11.57 -19.03 13.56
CA VAL A 182 -12.06 -17.67 13.83
C VAL A 182 -13.02 -17.67 15.00
N THR A 183 -12.72 -16.86 16.02
CA THR A 183 -13.67 -16.44 17.04
C THR A 183 -14.15 -15.04 16.68
N ALA A 184 -15.39 -14.92 16.22
CA ALA A 184 -15.98 -13.65 15.76
C ALA A 184 -16.09 -12.63 16.91
N GLY A 185 -16.48 -13.11 18.09
CA GLY A 185 -16.67 -12.27 19.26
C GLY A 185 -18.04 -11.61 19.30
N SER A 186 -18.13 -10.35 19.70
CA SER A 186 -19.40 -9.63 19.82
C SER A 186 -19.46 -8.46 18.86
N GLY A 187 -20.62 -8.20 18.25
CA GLY A 187 -20.79 -7.12 17.29
C GLY A 187 -21.49 -7.62 16.04
N ASN A 188 -21.41 -6.84 14.95
CA ASN A 188 -21.84 -7.25 13.62
C ASN A 188 -20.59 -7.56 12.79
N ASP A 189 -20.13 -8.81 12.85
CA ASP A 189 -18.87 -9.20 12.24
C ASP A 189 -19.05 -9.66 10.79
N GLN A 190 -18.00 -9.51 9.99
CA GLN A 190 -17.96 -9.99 8.61
C GLN A 190 -16.77 -10.91 8.41
N ILE A 191 -17.05 -12.15 8.00
CA ILE A 191 -16.01 -13.14 7.73
C ILE A 191 -16.02 -13.46 6.24
N VAL A 192 -14.90 -13.23 5.56
CA VAL A 192 -14.73 -13.53 4.14
C VAL A 192 -14.33 -15.00 3.97
N LEU A 193 -15.04 -15.70 3.10
CA LEU A 193 -14.76 -17.08 2.69
C LEU A 193 -14.19 -17.08 1.27
N GLU A 194 -13.05 -17.69 1.04
CA GLU A 194 -12.48 -17.90 -0.29
C GLU A 194 -12.50 -19.41 -0.64
N ALA A 195 -12.35 -19.74 -1.91
CA ALA A 195 -12.20 -21.12 -2.37
C ALA A 195 -10.75 -21.59 -2.22
N GLY A 196 -10.55 -22.90 -2.00
CA GLY A 196 -9.24 -23.56 -2.11
C GLY A 196 -8.63 -24.06 -0.79
N VAL A 197 -8.06 -25.27 -0.86
CA VAL A 197 -7.17 -26.05 0.05
C VAL A 197 -7.29 -25.96 1.58
N GLY A 198 -8.24 -25.21 2.14
CA GLY A 198 -8.47 -25.11 3.56
C GLY A 198 -9.91 -24.73 3.90
N SER A 199 -10.24 -24.71 5.19
CA SER A 199 -11.59 -24.43 5.67
C SER A 199 -11.57 -23.55 6.91
N VAL A 200 -12.54 -22.64 7.03
CA VAL A 200 -12.66 -21.74 8.18
C VAL A 200 -13.59 -22.33 9.23
N THR A 201 -13.08 -22.64 10.41
CA THR A 201 -13.90 -22.99 11.58
C THR A 201 -14.28 -21.71 12.34
N VAL A 202 -15.57 -21.41 12.43
CA VAL A 202 -16.07 -20.19 13.08
C VAL A 202 -16.75 -20.53 14.40
N LEU A 203 -16.33 -19.84 15.47
CA LEU A 203 -16.90 -19.87 16.81
C LEU A 203 -17.56 -18.52 17.13
N GLY A 204 -18.66 -18.55 17.89
CA GLY A 204 -19.35 -17.34 18.36
C GLY A 204 -20.25 -16.66 17.32
N PHE A 205 -20.40 -17.22 16.11
CA PHE A 205 -21.21 -16.60 15.04
C PHE A 205 -22.67 -16.38 15.44
N ASN A 206 -23.14 -15.15 15.24
CA ASN A 206 -24.52 -14.73 15.42
C ASN A 206 -25.17 -14.46 14.05
N PRO A 207 -26.04 -15.34 13.54
CA PRO A 207 -26.62 -15.21 12.19
C PRO A 207 -27.58 -14.02 12.02
N ILE A 208 -27.92 -13.30 13.09
CA ILE A 208 -28.70 -12.06 13.02
C ILE A 208 -27.77 -10.86 12.77
N ALA A 209 -26.65 -10.80 13.48
CA ALA A 209 -25.72 -9.68 13.48
C ALA A 209 -24.65 -9.83 12.39
N ASP A 210 -24.06 -11.02 12.31
CA ASP A 210 -22.88 -11.27 11.50
C ASP A 210 -23.22 -11.55 10.04
N LYS A 211 -22.19 -11.58 9.22
CA LYS A 211 -22.22 -11.90 7.80
C LYS A 211 -21.10 -12.86 7.43
N LEU A 212 -21.44 -13.85 6.62
CA LEU A 212 -20.47 -14.68 5.91
C LEU A 212 -20.43 -14.20 4.48
N ARG A 213 -19.29 -13.68 4.06
CA ARG A 213 -19.15 -13.02 2.77
C ARG A 213 -18.39 -13.91 1.82
N LEU A 214 -19.03 -14.26 0.71
CA LEU A 214 -18.35 -15.00 -0.35
C LEU A 214 -17.32 -14.09 -1.02
N GLY A 215 -16.06 -14.45 -0.90
CA GLY A 215 -14.97 -13.97 -1.72
C GLY A 215 -15.23 -14.32 -3.19
N GLY A 216 -14.67 -13.55 -4.11
CA GLY A 216 -15.05 -13.73 -5.51
C GLY A 216 -14.31 -14.87 -6.22
N SER A 217 -13.38 -15.56 -5.56
CA SER A 217 -13.00 -16.93 -5.98
C SER A 217 -14.20 -17.89 -6.01
N LEU A 218 -15.28 -17.52 -5.29
CA LEU A 218 -16.58 -18.21 -5.27
C LEU A 218 -17.63 -17.55 -6.18
N ALA A 219 -17.27 -16.52 -6.96
CA ALA A 219 -18.20 -15.86 -7.86
C ALA A 219 -18.77 -16.84 -8.89
N GLY A 220 -20.11 -16.89 -8.98
CA GLY A 220 -20.82 -17.83 -9.86
C GLY A 220 -20.77 -19.30 -9.42
N LYS A 221 -20.09 -19.64 -8.31
CA LYS A 221 -20.09 -21.01 -7.77
C LYS A 221 -21.36 -21.27 -6.97
N ALA A 222 -21.89 -22.48 -7.11
CA ALA A 222 -23.02 -22.92 -6.29
C ALA A 222 -22.55 -23.18 -4.86
N ILE A 223 -23.21 -22.52 -3.89
CA ILE A 223 -22.96 -22.74 -2.46
C ILE A 223 -24.03 -23.65 -1.90
N SER A 224 -23.59 -24.66 -1.14
CA SER A 224 -24.47 -25.59 -0.43
C SER A 224 -24.20 -25.54 1.07
N LEU A 225 -25.27 -25.67 1.85
CA LEU A 225 -25.21 -25.70 3.30
C LEU A 225 -25.75 -27.04 3.80
N SER A 226 -25.06 -27.66 4.76
CA SER A 226 -25.51 -28.88 5.43
C SER A 226 -25.30 -28.75 6.93
N ILE A 227 -26.15 -29.41 7.72
CA ILE A 227 -26.02 -29.42 9.18
C ILE A 227 -25.42 -30.75 9.60
N GLU A 228 -24.34 -30.70 10.37
CA GLU A 228 -23.69 -31.88 10.95
C GLU A 228 -23.38 -31.61 12.43
N ALA A 229 -23.83 -32.50 13.31
CA ALA A 229 -23.64 -32.39 14.76
C ALA A 229 -24.03 -31.02 15.38
N GLY A 230 -25.01 -30.32 14.80
CA GLY A 230 -25.46 -29.00 15.26
C GLY A 230 -24.66 -27.81 14.71
N SER A 231 -23.63 -28.06 13.90
CA SER A 231 -22.86 -27.06 13.16
C SER A 231 -23.35 -26.95 11.72
N THR A 232 -23.21 -25.77 11.10
CA THR A 232 -23.48 -25.58 9.67
C THR A 232 -22.18 -25.67 8.89
N LEU A 233 -22.09 -26.62 7.96
CA LEU A 233 -21.03 -26.73 6.97
C LEU A 233 -21.43 -25.98 5.71
N ILE A 234 -20.52 -25.19 5.16
CA ILE A 234 -20.70 -24.39 3.95
C ILE A 234 -19.71 -24.90 2.90
N LYS A 235 -20.21 -25.27 1.73
CA LYS A 235 -19.41 -25.90 0.68
C LYS A 235 -19.63 -25.28 -0.69
N ALA A 236 -18.59 -25.28 -1.52
CA ALA A 236 -18.68 -25.02 -2.96
C ALA A 236 -18.28 -26.28 -3.74
N GLY A 237 -19.27 -27.07 -4.16
CA GLY A 237 -19.01 -28.42 -4.65
C GLY A 237 -18.46 -29.32 -3.53
N ASP A 238 -17.29 -29.92 -3.75
CA ASP A 238 -16.60 -30.76 -2.76
C ASP A 238 -15.72 -29.96 -1.79
N ASP A 239 -15.51 -28.66 -2.07
CA ASP A 239 -14.68 -27.78 -1.26
C ASP A 239 -15.42 -27.34 0.01
N LEU A 240 -14.86 -27.64 1.19
CA LEU A 240 -15.41 -27.21 2.47
C LEU A 240 -14.87 -25.82 2.80
N LEU A 241 -15.72 -24.81 2.68
CA LEU A 241 -15.32 -23.42 2.89
C LEU A 241 -15.30 -23.05 4.36
N ALA A 242 -16.35 -23.45 5.10
CA ALA A 242 -16.47 -23.10 6.50
C ALA A 242 -17.30 -24.11 7.30
N THR A 243 -16.99 -24.20 8.59
CA THR A 243 -17.79 -24.86 9.61
C THR A 243 -18.19 -23.84 10.67
N ILE A 244 -19.47 -23.48 10.72
CA ILE A 244 -20.03 -22.60 11.76
C ILE A 244 -20.44 -23.46 12.94
N THR A 245 -19.66 -23.37 14.02
CA THR A 245 -19.77 -24.30 15.14
C THR A 245 -20.99 -24.00 16.01
N GLY A 246 -21.82 -25.01 16.26
CA GLY A 246 -22.96 -24.92 17.17
C GLY A 246 -24.10 -24.01 16.70
N GLN A 247 -24.10 -23.59 15.43
CA GLN A 247 -25.13 -22.73 14.85
C GLN A 247 -25.74 -23.38 13.62
N ALA A 248 -26.93 -23.96 13.78
CA ALA A 248 -27.63 -24.68 12.71
C ALA A 248 -28.74 -23.86 12.00
N ALA A 249 -29.13 -22.71 12.56
CA ALA A 249 -30.28 -21.92 12.08
C ALA A 249 -29.84 -20.52 11.65
N GLY A 250 -30.41 -20.02 10.55
CA GLY A 250 -30.22 -18.62 10.13
C GLY A 250 -28.92 -18.31 9.38
N VAL A 251 -27.92 -19.19 9.39
CA VAL A 251 -26.64 -19.04 8.67
C VAL A 251 -26.84 -18.79 7.17
N GLU A 252 -27.86 -19.39 6.56
CA GLU A 252 -28.23 -19.16 5.16
C GLU A 252 -28.60 -17.70 4.84
N LYS A 253 -29.20 -16.98 5.81
CA LYS A 253 -29.51 -15.54 5.72
C LYS A 253 -28.28 -14.68 6.05
N ALA A 254 -27.33 -15.30 6.74
CA ALA A 254 -25.95 -14.90 6.98
C ALA A 254 -25.15 -14.53 5.73
N LEU A 255 -25.46 -15.25 4.63
CA LEU A 255 -24.59 -15.34 3.47
C LEU A 255 -24.76 -14.14 2.54
N VAL A 256 -23.65 -13.47 2.26
CA VAL A 256 -23.54 -12.29 1.40
C VAL A 256 -22.82 -12.69 0.11
N SER A 257 -23.45 -12.42 -1.04
CA SER A 257 -22.87 -12.78 -2.34
C SER A 257 -21.64 -11.93 -2.69
N ALA A 258 -20.77 -12.49 -3.54
CA ALA A 258 -19.61 -11.79 -4.08
C ALA A 258 -19.96 -10.56 -4.93
N ASP A 259 -21.21 -10.45 -5.42
CA ASP A 259 -21.68 -9.34 -6.24
C ASP A 259 -21.84 -8.04 -5.45
N ILE A 260 -22.11 -8.14 -4.14
CA ILE A 260 -22.05 -6.99 -3.24
C ILE A 260 -20.60 -6.51 -3.24
N PRO A 261 -20.28 -5.22 -3.43
CA PRO A 261 -18.89 -4.76 -3.41
C PRO A 261 -18.31 -4.92 -2.01
N LEU A 262 -16.99 -5.09 -1.91
CA LEU A 262 -16.31 -5.25 -0.62
C LEU A 262 -16.42 -3.96 0.21
N TYR A 263 -16.12 -2.85 -0.45
CA TYR A 263 -16.15 -1.53 0.13
C TYR A 263 -17.17 -0.62 -0.56
N ARG A 264 -17.73 0.29 0.23
CA ARG A 264 -18.18 1.61 -0.25
C ARG A 264 -17.10 2.62 0.10
N TYR A 265 -17.10 3.76 -0.58
CA TYR A 265 -16.03 4.73 -0.45
C TYR A 265 -16.53 6.07 0.06
N GLN A 266 -15.97 6.55 1.18
CA GLN A 266 -16.07 7.95 1.56
C GLN A 266 -15.09 8.76 0.69
N VAL A 267 -15.57 9.85 0.10
CA VAL A 267 -14.78 10.69 -0.79
C VAL A 267 -14.21 11.87 -0.01
N ILE A 268 -12.89 12.03 -0.03
CA ILE A 268 -12.16 13.11 0.65
C ILE A 268 -11.40 13.91 -0.42
N ASP A 269 -11.72 15.20 -0.56
CA ASP A 269 -11.01 16.11 -1.48
C ASP A 269 -9.62 16.44 -0.92
N LEU A 270 -8.58 16.24 -1.72
CA LEU A 270 -7.20 16.45 -1.26
C LEU A 270 -6.81 17.93 -1.17
N GLY A 271 -7.57 18.84 -1.77
CA GLY A 271 -7.15 20.23 -1.90
C GLY A 271 -6.41 20.50 -3.22
N ALA A 272 -5.78 21.67 -3.30
CA ALA A 272 -4.87 22.04 -4.38
C ALA A 272 -3.88 23.09 -3.89
N ILE A 273 -2.73 23.19 -4.58
CA ILE A 273 -1.72 24.22 -4.33
C ILE A 273 -2.19 25.57 -4.91
N ALA A 274 -2.61 25.60 -6.18
CA ALA A 274 -3.11 26.82 -6.79
C ALA A 274 -4.50 27.19 -6.26
N PRO A 275 -4.78 28.50 -6.06
CA PRO A 275 -6.11 28.98 -5.69
C PRO A 275 -7.20 28.63 -6.71
N THR A 276 -6.83 28.44 -7.99
CA THR A 276 -7.78 28.03 -9.04
C THR A 276 -8.27 26.60 -8.85
N GLY A 277 -7.44 25.73 -8.24
CA GLY A 277 -7.77 24.35 -7.91
C GLY A 277 -8.09 23.42 -9.08
N ASN A 278 -7.86 23.85 -10.33
CA ASN A 278 -8.42 23.21 -11.53
C ASN A 278 -7.58 22.09 -12.16
N ALA A 279 -6.41 21.78 -11.59
CA ALA A 279 -5.52 20.77 -12.15
C ALA A 279 -4.69 20.09 -11.04
N THR A 280 -5.37 19.23 -10.29
CA THR A 280 -4.76 18.38 -9.26
C THR A 280 -5.01 16.92 -9.61
N GLN A 281 -3.98 16.08 -9.52
CA GLN A 281 -4.03 14.65 -9.79
C GLN A 281 -3.25 13.91 -8.70
N ALA A 282 -3.85 12.86 -8.14
CA ALA A 282 -3.15 11.91 -7.29
C ALA A 282 -2.52 10.81 -8.14
N ASN A 283 -1.33 10.37 -7.75
CA ASN A 283 -0.53 9.39 -8.49
C ASN A 283 -0.36 8.08 -7.71
N ALA A 284 -0.05 8.15 -6.41
CA ALA A 284 0.14 6.95 -5.58
C ALA A 284 -0.33 7.18 -4.14
N ILE A 285 -0.54 6.08 -3.41
CA ILE A 285 -0.93 6.03 -2.00
C ILE A 285 -0.14 4.92 -1.30
N ASN A 286 0.37 5.19 -0.10
CA ASN A 286 1.01 4.17 0.74
C ASN A 286 0.05 3.62 1.82
N ASP A 287 0.51 2.66 2.61
CA ASP A 287 -0.28 2.02 3.66
C ASP A 287 -0.56 2.94 4.85
N ARG A 288 0.19 4.04 4.99
CA ARG A 288 -0.12 5.11 5.96
C ARG A 288 -1.26 6.03 5.48
N GLY A 289 -1.74 5.86 4.25
CA GLY A 289 -2.74 6.72 3.64
C GLY A 289 -2.18 8.08 3.19
N GLN A 290 -0.85 8.21 3.11
CA GLN A 290 -0.21 9.37 2.48
C GLN A 290 -0.37 9.27 0.97
N ILE A 291 -0.71 10.38 0.32
CA ILE A 291 -0.92 10.42 -1.13
C ILE A 291 0.05 11.40 -1.76
N VAL A 292 0.73 10.97 -2.81
CA VAL A 292 1.55 11.87 -3.63
C VAL A 292 0.88 12.14 -4.96
N GLY A 293 1.17 13.30 -5.52
CA GLY A 293 0.61 13.69 -6.79
C GLY A 293 1.15 15.03 -7.26
N ARG A 294 0.47 15.58 -8.27
CA ARG A 294 0.83 16.89 -8.84
C ARG A 294 -0.34 17.84 -8.76
N SER A 295 -0.05 19.09 -8.44
CA SER A 295 -1.02 20.18 -8.50
C SER A 295 -0.42 21.34 -9.27
N GLN A 296 -1.24 21.99 -10.09
CA GLN A 296 -0.90 23.25 -10.72
C GLN A 296 -0.63 24.32 -9.64
N THR A 297 0.31 25.21 -9.91
CA THR A 297 0.67 26.39 -9.11
C THR A 297 0.18 27.67 -9.79
N THR A 298 0.38 28.83 -9.17
CA THR A 298 0.00 30.13 -9.73
C THR A 298 0.82 30.42 -11.00
N GLU A 299 0.17 30.99 -12.02
CA GLU A 299 0.82 31.37 -13.27
C GLU A 299 2.01 32.29 -13.01
N VAL A 300 3.21 31.89 -13.47
CA VAL A 300 4.39 32.76 -13.44
C VAL A 300 4.43 33.52 -14.76
N SER A 301 4.31 34.86 -14.68
CA SER A 301 4.28 35.76 -15.83
C SER A 301 5.37 35.42 -16.85
N GLY A 302 4.97 35.12 -18.09
CA GLY A 302 5.87 34.78 -19.20
C GLY A 302 6.27 33.31 -19.33
N THR A 303 5.89 32.43 -18.39
CA THR A 303 6.19 30.98 -18.45
C THR A 303 4.97 30.05 -18.37
N GLY A 304 3.77 30.59 -18.18
CA GLY A 304 2.54 29.81 -18.00
C GLY A 304 2.43 29.17 -16.61
N PHE A 305 1.51 28.23 -16.47
CA PHE A 305 1.30 27.48 -15.23
C PHE A 305 2.35 26.36 -15.07
N ARG A 306 2.82 26.18 -13.84
CA ARG A 306 3.72 25.08 -13.45
C ARG A 306 2.93 24.04 -12.66
N ASN A 307 3.30 22.76 -12.70
CA ASN A 307 2.86 21.81 -11.68
C ASN A 307 3.85 21.82 -10.51
N GLN A 308 3.46 21.29 -9.37
CA GLN A 308 4.31 21.04 -8.23
C GLN A 308 3.88 19.71 -7.62
N GLY A 309 4.87 18.86 -7.34
CA GLY A 309 4.65 17.65 -6.57
C GLY A 309 4.12 18.00 -5.17
N PHE A 310 3.22 17.19 -4.64
CA PHE A 310 2.72 17.34 -3.28
C PHE A 310 2.72 15.99 -2.58
N VAL A 311 2.72 16.07 -1.25
CA VAL A 311 2.29 14.98 -0.37
C VAL A 311 1.04 15.45 0.38
N TRP A 312 0.05 14.58 0.46
CA TRP A 312 -1.14 14.78 1.27
C TRP A 312 -1.10 13.79 2.42
N GLU A 313 -1.23 14.28 3.65
CA GLU A 313 -1.24 13.48 4.86
C GLU A 313 -2.21 14.14 5.85
N ASN A 314 -3.08 13.34 6.48
CA ASN A 314 -3.96 13.79 7.56
C ASN A 314 -4.79 15.06 7.25
N GLY A 315 -5.28 15.17 6.01
CA GLY A 315 -6.10 16.31 5.58
C GLY A 315 -5.32 17.54 5.13
N VAL A 316 -3.99 17.49 5.14
CA VAL A 316 -3.12 18.61 4.75
C VAL A 316 -2.39 18.24 3.46
N LEU A 317 -2.50 19.11 2.44
CA LEU A 317 -1.72 19.03 1.21
C LEU A 317 -0.48 19.92 1.35
N THR A 318 0.69 19.32 1.35
CA THR A 318 1.99 19.99 1.48
C THR A 318 2.73 19.96 0.14
N PRO A 319 3.06 21.13 -0.44
CA PRO A 319 3.90 21.20 -1.63
C PRO A 319 5.31 20.66 -1.33
N LEU A 320 5.84 19.81 -2.21
CA LEU A 320 7.22 19.33 -2.09
C LEU A 320 8.23 20.38 -2.57
N THR A 321 9.41 20.36 -1.96
CA THR A 321 10.52 21.24 -2.31
C THR A 321 11.00 20.98 -3.73
N SER A 322 11.29 22.06 -4.47
CA SER A 322 11.79 22.01 -5.86
C SER A 322 13.28 22.34 -5.97
N SER A 323 13.94 22.57 -4.83
CA SER A 323 15.38 22.78 -4.73
C SER A 323 15.98 21.74 -3.80
N GLY A 324 17.14 21.21 -4.16
CA GLY A 324 17.85 20.22 -3.38
C GLY A 324 19.34 20.22 -3.70
N ILE A 325 20.14 19.60 -2.84
CA ILE A 325 21.56 19.41 -3.10
C ILE A 325 21.75 18.21 -4.01
N LYS A 326 22.60 18.37 -5.03
CA LYS A 326 23.00 17.30 -5.92
C LYS A 326 24.01 16.37 -5.23
N ASN A 327 23.67 15.10 -5.09
CA ASN A 327 24.50 14.08 -4.46
C ASN A 327 24.92 13.04 -5.53
N GLY A 328 26.21 12.88 -5.84
CA GLY A 328 26.67 11.89 -6.82
C GLY A 328 28.13 12.04 -7.26
N GLY A 329 28.53 11.42 -8.37
CA GLY A 329 29.92 11.47 -8.88
C GLY A 329 30.18 12.49 -9.99
N GLY A 330 29.21 13.34 -10.32
CA GLY A 330 29.26 14.26 -11.46
C GLY A 330 29.87 15.64 -11.15
N LEU A 331 30.04 16.46 -12.19
CA LEU A 331 30.65 17.79 -12.11
C LEU A 331 29.84 18.81 -11.26
N LEU A 332 28.60 18.48 -10.90
CA LEU A 332 27.69 19.36 -10.16
C LEU A 332 27.37 18.83 -8.74
N THR A 333 28.03 17.77 -8.29
CA THR A 333 27.89 17.27 -6.92
C THR A 333 28.18 18.36 -5.89
N GLY A 334 27.33 18.45 -4.87
CA GLY A 334 27.40 19.44 -3.80
C GLY A 334 26.82 20.80 -4.17
N GLN A 335 26.28 20.99 -5.38
CA GLN A 335 25.59 22.22 -5.77
C GLN A 335 24.09 22.12 -5.50
N GLU A 336 23.49 23.25 -5.12
CA GLU A 336 22.03 23.38 -5.08
C GLU A 336 21.50 23.45 -6.51
N VAL A 337 20.49 22.63 -6.79
CA VAL A 337 19.80 22.57 -8.07
C VAL A 337 18.33 22.89 -7.85
N THR A 338 17.79 23.78 -8.68
CA THR A 338 16.36 24.12 -8.69
C THR A 338 15.72 23.57 -9.97
N GLN A 339 14.60 22.87 -9.82
CA GLN A 339 13.81 22.32 -10.92
C GLN A 339 13.08 23.46 -11.67
N ARG A 340 13.15 23.46 -13.02
CA ARG A 340 12.54 24.52 -13.86
C ARG A 340 11.22 24.12 -14.50
N GLY A 341 11.11 22.86 -14.90
CA GLY A 341 9.85 22.28 -15.36
C GLY A 341 8.89 22.29 -14.18
N GLY A 342 7.61 22.53 -14.43
CA GLY A 342 6.64 22.60 -13.35
C GLY A 342 6.57 21.32 -12.53
N GLY A 343 7.43 21.25 -11.51
CA GLY A 343 7.46 20.32 -10.39
C GLY A 343 7.64 18.89 -10.80
N GLY A 344 8.60 18.20 -10.17
CA GLY A 344 8.73 16.77 -10.40
C GLY A 344 7.41 16.04 -10.29
N PHE A 345 7.16 15.20 -11.29
CA PHE A 345 6.09 14.21 -11.26
C PHE A 345 6.46 13.23 -10.14
N THR A 346 5.87 13.40 -8.97
CA THR A 346 5.93 12.35 -7.93
C THR A 346 5.22 11.14 -8.49
N SER A 347 5.93 10.03 -8.65
CA SER A 347 5.37 8.82 -9.23
C SER A 347 4.84 7.90 -8.14
N ALA A 348 5.64 7.69 -7.08
CA ALA A 348 5.38 6.71 -6.04
C ALA A 348 5.85 7.18 -4.65
N ILE A 349 5.31 6.55 -3.62
CA ILE A 349 5.66 6.76 -2.21
C ILE A 349 5.63 5.41 -1.50
N ASN A 350 6.68 5.08 -0.75
CA ASN A 350 6.71 3.85 0.05
C ASN A 350 6.16 4.09 1.46
N ASP A 351 6.06 3.03 2.25
CA ASP A 351 5.51 3.12 3.61
C ASP A 351 6.45 3.84 4.56
N LEU A 352 7.74 3.95 4.26
CA LEU A 352 8.67 4.79 5.04
C LEU A 352 8.43 6.29 4.81
N GLY A 353 7.64 6.66 3.80
CA GLY A 353 7.37 8.04 3.41
C GLY A 353 8.44 8.60 2.47
N VAL A 354 9.26 7.76 1.83
CA VAL A 354 10.20 8.16 0.79
C VAL A 354 9.44 8.25 -0.54
N ILE A 355 9.62 9.36 -1.25
CA ILE A 355 8.89 9.67 -2.48
C ILE A 355 9.85 9.61 -3.66
N ALA A 356 9.49 8.90 -4.72
CA ALA A 356 10.22 8.85 -5.97
C ALA A 356 9.48 9.64 -7.07
N GLY A 357 10.23 10.29 -7.98
CA GLY A 357 9.63 11.03 -9.08
C GLY A 357 10.63 11.52 -10.12
N THR A 358 10.22 12.44 -10.99
CA THR A 358 11.07 12.93 -12.09
C THR A 358 10.78 14.38 -12.49
N SER A 359 11.80 15.20 -12.78
CA SER A 359 11.64 16.58 -13.28
C SER A 359 12.75 17.06 -14.21
N ASP A 360 12.50 18.16 -14.92
CA ASP A 360 13.48 18.97 -15.63
C ASP A 360 14.46 19.75 -14.71
N GLU A 361 15.77 19.61 -14.97
CA GLU A 361 16.87 20.33 -14.31
C GLU A 361 17.17 21.72 -14.94
N PHE A 362 17.53 22.75 -14.13
CA PHE A 362 18.00 24.07 -14.65
C PHE A 362 19.53 24.23 -14.60
N ALA A 363 20.25 23.71 -15.59
CA ALA A 363 21.64 24.10 -15.85
C ALA A 363 22.02 23.97 -17.33
N GLY A 364 21.56 24.90 -18.18
CA GLY A 364 22.08 25.08 -19.55
C GLY A 364 21.75 23.98 -20.58
N ARG A 365 21.22 22.83 -20.16
CA ARG A 365 20.63 21.78 -21.01
C ARG A 365 19.45 21.14 -20.24
N PRO A 366 18.19 21.26 -20.70
CA PRO A 366 17.07 20.62 -20.04
C PRO A 366 17.19 19.11 -20.22
N THR A 367 17.21 18.39 -19.11
CA THR A 367 17.27 16.95 -19.07
C THR A 367 16.50 16.47 -17.84
N ASP A 368 15.60 15.51 -18.02
CA ASP A 368 14.86 14.88 -16.95
C ASP A 368 15.79 14.13 -15.97
N ARG A 369 15.50 14.25 -14.68
CA ARG A 369 16.24 13.59 -13.59
C ARG A 369 15.29 12.87 -12.66
N GLY A 370 15.65 11.66 -12.29
CA GLY A 370 15.05 10.94 -11.18
C GLY A 370 15.26 11.73 -9.88
N LEU A 371 14.22 11.80 -9.06
CA LEU A 371 14.17 12.59 -7.83
C LEU A 371 13.74 11.69 -6.69
N VAL A 372 14.32 11.93 -5.52
CA VAL A 372 13.92 11.27 -4.27
C VAL A 372 13.68 12.35 -3.22
N TRP A 373 12.50 12.38 -2.61
CA TRP A 373 12.24 13.21 -1.44
C TRP A 373 12.23 12.34 -0.19
N GLN A 374 12.93 12.79 0.85
CA GLN A 374 12.97 12.15 2.16
C GLN A 374 12.31 13.06 3.19
N ARG A 375 11.66 12.46 4.17
CA ARG A 375 11.01 13.18 5.27
C ARG A 375 12.05 13.54 6.32
N GLU A 376 12.02 14.79 6.78
CA GLU A 376 12.91 15.32 7.83
C GLU A 376 12.23 15.32 9.20
N ASP A 377 13.07 15.52 10.22
CA ASP A 377 12.69 15.84 11.59
C ASP A 377 11.84 17.12 11.63
N GLY A 378 10.53 16.96 11.78
CA GLY A 378 9.55 18.07 11.74
C GLY A 378 8.44 17.90 10.70
N GLY A 379 8.51 16.88 9.84
CA GLY A 379 7.46 16.54 8.88
C GLY A 379 7.61 17.21 7.51
N ASP A 380 8.62 18.06 7.33
CA ASP A 380 8.99 18.61 6.03
C ASP A 380 9.69 17.56 5.14
N TYR A 381 9.70 17.81 3.83
CA TYR A 381 10.32 16.91 2.85
C TYR A 381 11.48 17.61 2.14
N THR A 382 12.67 17.03 2.25
CA THR A 382 13.86 17.49 1.53
C THR A 382 14.05 16.71 0.25
N LEU A 383 14.42 17.44 -0.80
CA LEU A 383 14.75 16.85 -2.08
C LEU A 383 16.21 16.40 -2.08
N GLN A 384 16.44 15.11 -2.22
CA GLN A 384 17.73 14.54 -2.59
C GLN A 384 17.77 14.30 -4.10
N ILE A 385 18.73 14.92 -4.77
CA ILE A 385 18.93 14.75 -6.21
C ILE A 385 20.14 13.86 -6.38
N THR A 386 19.93 12.59 -6.72
CA THR A 386 21.05 11.74 -7.13
C THR A 386 21.58 12.27 -8.47
N ASP A 387 22.84 12.71 -8.54
CA ASP A 387 23.49 13.11 -9.80
C ASP A 387 23.78 11.86 -10.61
N LEU A 388 23.08 11.71 -11.73
CA LEU A 388 23.16 10.54 -12.59
C LEU A 388 23.95 10.89 -13.86
N PRO A 389 25.04 10.18 -14.18
CA PRO A 389 25.69 10.32 -15.48
C PRO A 389 24.74 9.83 -16.59
N GLY A 390 24.41 10.69 -17.57
CA GLY A 390 23.50 10.36 -18.69
C GLY A 390 22.74 11.55 -19.26
N VAL A 391 21.79 11.29 -20.17
CA VAL A 391 20.92 12.35 -20.74
C VAL A 391 19.64 12.49 -19.96
N GLU A 392 18.84 11.44 -19.72
CA GLU A 392 17.61 11.54 -18.91
C GLU A 392 17.42 10.31 -18.01
N SER A 393 16.74 10.47 -16.87
CA SER A 393 16.37 9.36 -15.97
C SER A 393 14.99 9.57 -15.40
N TYR A 394 14.21 8.50 -15.33
CA TYR A 394 12.83 8.51 -14.84
C TYR A 394 12.65 7.44 -13.76
N PHE A 395 12.04 7.81 -12.64
CA PHE A 395 11.68 6.90 -11.55
C PHE A 395 10.16 6.75 -11.49
N PHE A 396 9.69 5.52 -11.51
CA PHE A 396 8.28 5.18 -11.62
C PHE A 396 7.72 4.60 -10.32
N ASP A 397 8.50 3.78 -9.62
CA ASP A 397 8.03 3.09 -8.43
C ASP A 397 9.14 2.86 -7.38
N ILE A 398 8.76 2.67 -6.12
CA ILE A 398 9.65 2.49 -4.98
C ILE A 398 9.05 1.51 -3.95
N ASN A 399 9.85 0.54 -3.50
CA ASN A 399 9.43 -0.41 -2.47
C ASN A 399 9.86 0.02 -1.05
N ASN A 400 9.47 -0.76 -0.04
CA ASN A 400 9.80 -0.48 1.37
C ASN A 400 11.28 -0.74 1.73
N GLN A 401 12.07 -1.30 0.81
CA GLN A 401 13.52 -1.41 0.94
C GLN A 401 14.27 -0.20 0.32
N ASN A 402 13.53 0.84 -0.10
CA ASN A 402 14.05 2.00 -0.85
C ASN A 402 14.74 1.63 -2.18
N GLN A 403 14.35 0.52 -2.78
CA GLN A 403 14.73 0.17 -4.14
C GLN A 403 13.75 0.84 -5.12
N ILE A 404 14.27 1.39 -6.21
CA ILE A 404 13.48 2.21 -7.15
C ILE A 404 13.52 1.60 -8.55
N ALA A 405 12.36 1.42 -9.17
CA ALA A 405 12.24 1.01 -10.57
C ALA A 405 12.18 2.22 -11.51
N GLY A 406 12.83 2.12 -12.67
CA GLY A 406 12.90 3.24 -13.59
C GLY A 406 13.39 2.94 -15.00
N ARG A 407 13.74 4.01 -15.72
CA ARG A 407 14.50 3.93 -16.98
C ARG A 407 15.52 5.03 -17.12
N HIS A 408 16.55 4.75 -17.92
CA HIS A 408 17.60 5.68 -18.28
C HIS A 408 17.65 5.89 -19.80
N ILE A 409 17.85 7.13 -20.26
CA ILE A 409 18.01 7.46 -21.68
C ILE A 409 19.43 7.96 -21.94
N TYR A 410 20.09 7.30 -22.89
CA TYR A 410 21.45 7.63 -23.33
C TYR A 410 21.44 8.59 -24.53
N GLY A 411 22.46 9.46 -24.59
CA GLY A 411 22.62 10.45 -25.66
C GLY A 411 23.35 9.94 -26.90
N PRO A 412 23.21 10.64 -28.05
CA PRO A 412 23.97 10.32 -29.25
C PRO A 412 25.48 10.52 -29.03
N GLY A 413 26.27 9.45 -29.19
CA GLY A 413 27.74 9.47 -29.12
C GLY A 413 28.39 8.60 -28.04
N SER A 414 27.62 7.96 -27.17
CA SER A 414 28.12 7.05 -26.12
C SER A 414 28.24 5.58 -26.58
N THR A 415 28.84 5.31 -27.75
CA THR A 415 28.83 4.01 -28.48
C THR A 415 29.12 2.72 -27.67
N PRO A 416 28.68 1.52 -28.14
CA PRO A 416 28.28 1.18 -29.52
C PRO A 416 26.88 0.55 -29.60
N THR A 417 25.83 1.28 -29.97
CA THR A 417 25.40 1.47 -31.36
C THR A 417 24.22 2.45 -31.36
N ALA A 418 24.13 3.29 -32.39
CA ALA A 418 23.40 4.56 -32.44
C ALA A 418 21.88 4.54 -32.08
N SER A 419 21.39 5.75 -31.70
CA SER A 419 20.02 6.23 -31.38
C SER A 419 19.61 6.24 -29.89
N ASN A 420 18.69 7.14 -29.50
CA ASN A 420 18.20 7.36 -28.13
C ASN A 420 17.53 6.10 -27.56
N ARG A 421 18.33 5.15 -27.04
CA ARG A 421 17.82 3.92 -26.44
C ARG A 421 17.48 4.15 -24.97
N SER A 422 16.26 3.80 -24.59
CA SER A 422 15.80 3.81 -23.19
C SER A 422 16.08 2.43 -22.59
N ARG A 423 16.74 2.37 -21.42
CA ARG A 423 17.03 1.10 -20.75
C ARG A 423 16.35 1.01 -19.39
N PRO A 424 15.79 -0.16 -19.04
CA PRO A 424 15.25 -0.40 -17.71
C PRO A 424 16.40 -0.36 -16.69
N LEU A 425 16.12 0.17 -15.51
CA LEU A 425 17.06 0.24 -14.41
C LEU A 425 16.37 -0.06 -13.08
N TYR A 426 17.19 -0.40 -12.09
CA TYR A 426 16.81 -0.30 -10.69
C TYR A 426 17.84 0.52 -9.92
N VAL A 427 17.40 1.19 -8.86
CA VAL A 427 18.27 1.89 -7.91
C VAL A 427 18.27 1.13 -6.61
N GLU A 428 19.45 0.86 -6.05
CA GLU A 428 19.62 0.24 -4.74
C GLU A 428 20.78 0.93 -4.04
N GLN A 429 20.57 1.36 -2.79
CA GLN A 429 21.58 2.10 -2.00
C GLN A 429 22.14 3.35 -2.72
N GLY A 430 21.31 4.01 -3.53
CA GLY A 430 21.70 5.17 -4.34
C GLY A 430 22.51 4.85 -5.60
N PHE A 431 22.78 3.57 -5.89
CA PHE A 431 23.46 3.13 -7.11
C PHE A 431 22.46 2.69 -8.17
N ILE A 432 22.67 3.15 -9.41
CA ILE A 432 21.90 2.71 -10.57
C ILE A 432 22.51 1.46 -11.15
N ASN A 433 21.67 0.46 -11.35
CA ASN A 433 22.03 -0.81 -11.93
C ASN A 433 21.16 -1.06 -13.17
N PRO A 434 21.75 -1.30 -14.35
CA PRO A 434 20.98 -1.65 -15.53
C PRO A 434 20.33 -3.03 -15.35
N LEU A 435 19.10 -3.17 -15.83
CA LEU A 435 18.45 -4.46 -15.90
C LEU A 435 18.73 -5.14 -17.26
N PRO A 436 18.82 -6.49 -17.30
CA PRO A 436 18.96 -7.22 -18.56
C PRO A 436 17.84 -6.87 -19.55
N ASP A 437 18.18 -6.80 -20.84
CA ASP A 437 17.21 -6.60 -21.92
C ASP A 437 17.25 -7.73 -22.96
N LEU A 438 16.26 -7.79 -23.86
CA LEU A 438 16.22 -8.74 -24.98
C LEU A 438 17.00 -8.25 -26.22
N GLY A 439 17.92 -7.29 -26.05
CA GLY A 439 18.63 -6.65 -27.16
C GLY A 439 17.79 -5.62 -27.94
N GLY A 440 16.59 -5.30 -27.45
CA GLY A 440 15.71 -4.24 -27.95
C GLY A 440 16.32 -2.84 -27.91
N ASP A 441 15.65 -1.89 -28.55
CA ASP A 441 16.05 -0.47 -28.54
C ASP A 441 15.43 0.33 -27.36
N THR A 442 14.36 -0.18 -26.74
CA THR A 442 13.66 0.45 -25.63
C THR A 442 13.26 -0.54 -24.55
N GLY A 443 13.31 -0.10 -23.30
CA GLY A 443 12.78 -0.84 -22.15
C GLY A 443 12.57 0.07 -20.95
N THR A 444 11.65 -0.32 -20.07
CA THR A 444 11.24 0.46 -18.89
C THR A 444 10.87 -0.51 -17.78
N ALA A 445 11.40 -0.28 -16.57
CA ALA A 445 10.90 -0.91 -15.36
C ALA A 445 9.86 0.01 -14.73
N ASN A 446 8.63 -0.47 -14.59
CA ASN A 446 7.48 0.33 -14.16
C ASN A 446 7.15 0.13 -12.68
N GLY A 447 7.20 -1.11 -12.17
CA GLY A 447 6.80 -1.46 -10.80
C GLY A 447 7.80 -2.39 -10.10
N ILE A 448 7.84 -2.33 -8.77
CA ILE A 448 8.73 -3.14 -7.91
C ILE A 448 8.04 -3.52 -6.60
N ASN A 449 8.08 -4.81 -6.24
CA ASN A 449 7.53 -5.27 -4.96
C ASN A 449 8.57 -5.28 -3.83
N ASN A 450 8.16 -5.61 -2.59
CA ASN A 450 9.07 -5.65 -1.43
C ASN A 450 10.01 -6.85 -1.45
N ARG A 451 9.81 -7.82 -2.34
CA ARG A 451 10.79 -8.89 -2.62
C ARG A 451 11.90 -8.47 -3.60
N GLY A 452 11.82 -7.24 -4.14
CA GLY A 452 12.77 -6.75 -5.15
C GLY A 452 12.56 -7.34 -6.55
N ILE A 453 11.39 -7.94 -6.82
CA ILE A 453 10.97 -8.34 -8.16
C ILE A 453 10.45 -7.11 -8.88
N ILE A 454 10.90 -6.93 -10.11
CA ILE A 454 10.61 -5.74 -10.92
C ILE A 454 9.82 -6.16 -12.15
N VAL A 455 8.85 -5.36 -12.57
CA VAL A 455 8.07 -5.58 -13.79
C VAL A 455 8.11 -4.38 -14.71
N GLY A 456 7.83 -4.61 -15.99
CA GLY A 456 7.84 -3.53 -16.97
C GLY A 456 7.63 -4.00 -18.39
N GLN A 457 8.29 -3.32 -19.32
CA GLN A 457 8.24 -3.65 -20.73
C GLN A 457 9.61 -3.54 -21.42
N ILE A 458 9.79 -4.32 -22.48
CA ILE A 458 10.96 -4.28 -23.36
C ILE A 458 10.50 -4.42 -24.81
N ASP A 459 11.15 -3.71 -25.72
CA ASP A 459 11.03 -3.95 -27.15
C ASP A 459 11.66 -5.32 -27.51
N SER A 460 10.81 -6.23 -28.01
CA SER A 460 11.19 -7.62 -28.23
C SER A 460 11.69 -7.94 -29.63
N ASP A 461 11.49 -7.06 -30.62
CA ASP A 461 11.79 -7.36 -32.03
C ASP A 461 13.15 -6.83 -32.49
N GLY A 462 13.78 -5.97 -31.68
CA GLY A 462 15.11 -5.42 -31.93
C GLY A 462 15.18 -4.46 -33.11
N LEU A 463 14.02 -4.07 -33.68
CA LEU A 463 13.89 -3.04 -34.68
C LEU A 463 13.82 -1.67 -34.00
N ASN A 464 14.38 -0.65 -34.64
CA ASN A 464 14.34 0.71 -34.12
C ASN A 464 13.02 1.40 -34.54
N ASP A 465 11.89 0.82 -34.14
CA ASP A 465 10.57 1.29 -34.57
C ASP A 465 9.58 1.62 -33.43
N LYS A 466 9.93 1.30 -32.17
CA LYS A 466 9.15 1.57 -30.95
C LYS A 466 7.81 0.85 -30.85
N THR A 467 7.51 -0.16 -31.68
CA THR A 467 6.12 -0.60 -31.85
C THR A 467 5.72 -1.89 -31.13
N VAL A 468 6.64 -2.77 -30.72
CA VAL A 468 6.28 -4.08 -30.15
C VAL A 468 6.93 -4.32 -28.78
N ASN A 469 6.30 -3.74 -27.75
CA ASN A 469 6.67 -3.99 -26.36
C ASN A 469 6.09 -5.33 -25.88
N THR A 470 6.91 -6.16 -25.25
CA THR A 470 6.46 -7.32 -24.47
C THR A 470 6.48 -7.00 -22.97
N ALA A 471 5.52 -7.53 -22.22
CA ALA A 471 5.50 -7.43 -20.78
C ALA A 471 6.57 -8.35 -20.20
N VAL A 472 7.30 -7.88 -19.19
CA VAL A 472 8.43 -8.61 -18.62
C VAL A 472 8.48 -8.54 -17.11
N LEU A 473 9.22 -9.48 -16.53
CA LEU A 473 9.55 -9.55 -15.11
C LEU A 473 11.05 -9.79 -14.94
N TRP A 474 11.68 -9.08 -13.99
CA TRP A 474 13.05 -9.29 -13.56
C TRP A 474 13.08 -9.76 -12.10
N GLU A 475 13.74 -10.89 -11.86
CA GLU A 475 13.93 -11.45 -10.51
C GLU A 475 15.40 -11.76 -10.26
N LYS A 476 15.89 -11.47 -9.05
CA LYS A 476 17.28 -11.70 -8.67
C LYS A 476 17.49 -13.19 -8.39
N GLY A 477 18.43 -13.81 -9.10
CA GLY A 477 18.82 -15.20 -8.85
C GLY A 477 19.70 -15.37 -7.61
N GLU A 478 19.96 -16.61 -7.22
CA GLU A 478 20.89 -16.96 -6.13
C GLU A 478 22.33 -16.42 -6.35
N ASP A 479 22.68 -16.13 -7.61
CA ASP A 479 23.94 -15.52 -8.02
C ASP A 479 23.96 -13.98 -7.84
N GLY A 480 22.88 -13.39 -7.33
CA GLY A 480 22.72 -11.96 -7.14
C GLY A 480 22.47 -11.18 -8.43
N GLN A 481 22.32 -11.86 -9.59
CA GLN A 481 22.06 -11.23 -10.87
C GLN A 481 20.57 -11.27 -11.21
N TYR A 482 20.05 -10.20 -11.81
CA TYR A 482 18.68 -10.20 -12.32
C TYR A 482 18.55 -11.12 -13.53
N LYS A 483 17.51 -11.96 -13.52
CA LYS A 483 17.08 -12.80 -14.63
C LYS A 483 15.79 -12.23 -15.20
N LEU A 484 15.75 -12.12 -16.52
CA LEU A 484 14.62 -11.61 -17.27
C LEU A 484 13.68 -12.76 -17.68
N THR A 485 12.40 -12.61 -17.40
CA THR A 485 11.32 -13.48 -17.85
C THR A 485 10.41 -12.69 -18.79
N ASP A 486 10.24 -13.20 -20.01
CA ASP A 486 9.28 -12.66 -20.97
C ASP A 486 7.88 -13.22 -20.66
N LEU A 487 6.95 -12.34 -20.29
CA LEU A 487 5.55 -12.72 -20.04
C LEU A 487 4.74 -12.78 -21.35
N GLY A 488 5.23 -12.14 -22.40
CA GLY A 488 4.65 -12.10 -23.74
C GLY A 488 3.70 -10.92 -23.97
N THR A 489 3.25 -10.79 -25.22
CA THR A 489 2.21 -9.83 -25.63
C THR A 489 0.78 -10.36 -25.44
N PHE A 490 0.67 -11.62 -25.02
CA PHE A 490 -0.61 -12.34 -24.85
C PHE A 490 -1.50 -12.34 -26.11
N GLY A 491 -0.88 -12.34 -27.29
CA GLY A 491 -1.57 -12.32 -28.58
C GLY A 491 -2.02 -10.94 -29.05
N ALA A 492 -1.68 -9.87 -28.32
CA ALA A 492 -1.88 -8.49 -28.75
C ALA A 492 -0.65 -7.95 -29.51
N GLU A 493 -0.74 -6.71 -30.02
CA GLU A 493 0.39 -6.03 -30.70
C GLU A 493 1.47 -5.62 -29.71
N GLY A 494 1.11 -5.37 -28.46
CA GLY A 494 2.07 -5.15 -27.38
C GLY A 494 1.45 -5.37 -26.00
N ALA A 495 2.28 -5.49 -24.98
CA ALA A 495 1.86 -5.56 -23.59
C ALA A 495 2.83 -4.80 -22.70
N ILE A 496 2.28 -4.24 -21.63
CA ILE A 496 2.97 -3.45 -20.63
C ILE A 496 2.55 -4.00 -19.26
N ALA A 497 3.51 -4.35 -18.42
CA ALA A 497 3.29 -4.59 -16.99
C ALA A 497 3.57 -3.30 -16.22
N ASP A 498 2.60 -2.84 -15.42
CA ASP A 498 2.67 -1.55 -14.72
C ASP A 498 3.02 -1.70 -13.25
N ASP A 499 2.55 -2.76 -12.56
CA ASP A 499 2.70 -2.92 -11.11
C ASP A 499 2.67 -4.40 -10.69
N ILE A 500 3.17 -4.71 -9.50
CA ILE A 500 3.34 -6.06 -8.94
C ILE A 500 3.20 -6.07 -7.42
N ASN A 501 2.52 -7.09 -6.87
CA ASN A 501 2.48 -7.33 -5.42
C ASN A 501 3.46 -8.43 -4.95
N ASP A 502 3.57 -8.65 -3.65
CA ASP A 502 4.53 -9.61 -3.06
C ASP A 502 4.15 -11.09 -3.33
N ALA A 503 2.86 -11.34 -3.61
CA ALA A 503 2.38 -12.63 -4.11
C ALA A 503 2.81 -12.92 -5.56
N GLY A 504 3.48 -11.98 -6.24
CA GLY A 504 3.94 -12.13 -7.62
C GLY A 504 2.82 -11.98 -8.65
N GLN A 505 1.67 -11.39 -8.27
CA GLN A 505 0.63 -11.02 -9.20
C GLN A 505 1.04 -9.73 -9.91
N VAL A 506 1.03 -9.76 -11.25
CA VAL A 506 1.46 -8.63 -12.09
C VAL A 506 0.25 -8.05 -12.80
N ILE A 507 0.07 -6.73 -12.74
CA ILE A 507 -0.98 -6.06 -13.53
C ILE A 507 -0.39 -5.28 -14.68
N GLY A 508 -1.23 -4.98 -15.66
CA GLY A 508 -0.84 -4.16 -16.78
C GLY A 508 -1.94 -4.04 -17.82
N TRP A 509 -1.55 -3.77 -19.06
CA TRP A 509 -2.49 -3.71 -20.17
C TRP A 509 -1.84 -4.14 -21.49
N THR A 510 -2.66 -4.70 -22.36
CA THR A 510 -2.28 -5.02 -23.74
C THR A 510 -2.70 -3.88 -24.66
N ALA A 511 -1.92 -3.64 -25.72
CA ALA A 511 -2.16 -2.64 -26.75
C ALA A 511 -2.49 -3.31 -28.09
N GLY A 512 -3.34 -2.68 -28.91
CA GLY A 512 -3.56 -3.08 -30.29
C GLY A 512 -4.13 -1.95 -31.16
N GLY A 513 -3.76 -1.91 -32.42
CA GLY A 513 -4.15 -0.89 -33.39
C GLY A 513 -3.39 0.43 -33.19
N THR A 514 -3.51 1.33 -34.18
CA THR A 514 -2.86 2.65 -34.16
C THR A 514 -3.86 3.79 -34.33
N GLY A 515 -3.51 4.99 -33.84
CA GLY A 515 -4.33 6.19 -34.02
C GLY A 515 -5.76 6.04 -33.48
N ALA A 516 -6.76 6.33 -34.33
CA ALA A 516 -8.17 6.32 -33.93
C ALA A 516 -8.77 4.91 -33.69
N THR A 517 -8.05 3.85 -34.06
CA THR A 517 -8.44 2.44 -33.83
C THR A 517 -7.62 1.79 -32.72
N ALA A 518 -6.82 2.56 -31.98
CA ALA A 518 -6.08 2.05 -30.84
C ALA A 518 -7.02 1.52 -29.75
N THR A 519 -6.67 0.36 -29.23
CA THR A 519 -7.38 -0.37 -28.19
C THR A 519 -6.41 -0.71 -27.08
N SER A 520 -6.91 -0.77 -25.85
CA SER A 520 -6.14 -1.30 -24.73
C SER A 520 -7.04 -2.08 -23.77
N SER A 521 -6.50 -3.16 -23.20
CA SER A 521 -7.24 -4.03 -22.28
C SER A 521 -6.42 -4.32 -21.03
N PRO A 522 -6.95 -4.00 -19.84
CA PRO A 522 -6.25 -4.25 -18.59
C PRO A 522 -6.23 -5.74 -18.24
N PHE A 523 -5.11 -6.22 -17.73
CA PHE A 523 -4.91 -7.63 -17.36
C PHE A 523 -4.30 -7.79 -15.96
N LEU A 524 -4.50 -8.97 -15.40
CA LEU A 524 -3.76 -9.54 -14.29
C LEU A 524 -3.04 -10.79 -14.79
N TRP A 525 -1.78 -10.95 -14.46
CA TRP A 525 -1.01 -12.16 -14.68
C TRP A 525 -0.75 -12.82 -13.33
N GLN A 526 -1.12 -14.10 -13.23
CA GLN A 526 -0.95 -14.89 -12.01
C GLN A 526 -0.81 -16.36 -12.40
N ASN A 527 0.08 -17.09 -11.71
CA ASN A 527 0.29 -18.54 -11.91
C ASN A 527 0.55 -18.92 -13.38
N GLY A 528 1.31 -18.09 -14.11
CA GLY A 528 1.64 -18.34 -15.52
C GLY A 528 0.52 -18.02 -16.51
N GLN A 529 -0.60 -17.45 -16.07
CA GLN A 529 -1.77 -17.18 -16.92
C GLN A 529 -2.17 -15.70 -16.87
N LYS A 530 -2.55 -15.18 -18.04
CA LYS A 530 -3.21 -13.88 -18.18
C LYS A 530 -4.71 -14.03 -17.89
N ILE A 531 -5.22 -13.14 -17.05
CA ILE A 531 -6.63 -12.94 -16.73
C ILE A 531 -7.02 -11.55 -17.23
N ASP A 532 -8.03 -11.48 -18.11
CA ASP A 532 -8.61 -10.20 -18.53
C ASP A 532 -9.44 -9.61 -17.38
N LEU A 533 -9.18 -8.35 -17.02
CA LEU A 533 -9.91 -7.70 -15.93
C LEU A 533 -11.32 -7.26 -16.36
N GLY A 534 -11.52 -7.02 -17.66
CA GLY A 534 -12.79 -6.63 -18.26
C GLY A 534 -12.81 -5.19 -18.79
N SER A 535 -13.97 -4.76 -19.30
CA SER A 535 -14.21 -3.40 -19.83
C SER A 535 -15.65 -2.95 -19.56
N PHE A 536 -15.87 -1.63 -19.44
CA PHE A 536 -17.22 -1.03 -19.40
C PHE A 536 -17.85 -0.86 -20.79
N GLY A 537 -17.31 -1.54 -21.81
CA GLY A 537 -17.82 -1.57 -23.18
C GLY A 537 -17.13 -0.58 -24.12
N GLY A 538 -16.13 0.16 -23.65
CA GLY A 538 -15.27 1.01 -24.47
C GLY A 538 -14.03 0.30 -25.01
N ALA A 539 -13.24 1.05 -25.80
CA ALA A 539 -12.09 0.52 -26.55
C ALA A 539 -10.79 0.47 -25.75
N THR A 540 -10.68 1.24 -24.67
CA THR A 540 -9.44 1.36 -23.89
C THR A 540 -9.69 1.18 -22.40
N GLY A 541 -8.67 0.69 -21.72
CA GLY A 541 -8.56 0.61 -20.27
C GLY A 541 -7.13 0.27 -19.85
N GLN A 542 -6.78 0.61 -18.62
CA GLN A 542 -5.48 0.34 -18.01
C GLN A 542 -5.68 0.00 -16.53
N ALA A 543 -4.86 -0.92 -16.03
CA ALA A 543 -4.68 -1.17 -14.61
C ALA A 543 -3.49 -0.32 -14.13
N ASN A 544 -3.64 0.39 -13.01
CA ASN A 544 -2.64 1.35 -12.54
C ASN A 544 -2.03 0.98 -11.18
N GLY A 545 -2.72 0.17 -10.37
CA GLY A 545 -2.18 -0.28 -9.08
C GLY A 545 -2.82 -1.56 -8.58
N ILE A 546 -2.06 -2.37 -7.87
CA ILE A 546 -2.49 -3.60 -7.19
C ILE A 546 -2.08 -3.57 -5.72
N ASN A 547 -2.94 -4.09 -4.84
CA ASN A 547 -2.57 -4.28 -3.43
C ASN A 547 -2.19 -5.74 -3.12
N GLN A 548 -1.70 -6.00 -1.91
CA GLN A 548 -1.28 -7.33 -1.47
C GLN A 548 -2.42 -8.36 -1.40
N PHE A 549 -3.68 -7.90 -1.45
CA PHE A 549 -4.86 -8.76 -1.49
C PHE A 549 -5.36 -9.06 -2.90
N GLY A 550 -4.65 -8.59 -3.93
CA GLY A 550 -4.99 -8.79 -5.34
C GLY A 550 -6.14 -7.90 -5.83
N GLN A 551 -6.50 -6.84 -5.09
CA GLN A 551 -7.43 -5.83 -5.60
C GLN A 551 -6.68 -4.93 -6.58
N VAL A 552 -7.28 -4.67 -7.74
CA VAL A 552 -6.64 -3.89 -8.81
C VAL A 552 -7.48 -2.65 -9.08
N VAL A 553 -6.83 -1.50 -9.27
CA VAL A 553 -7.51 -0.26 -9.65
C VAL A 553 -6.99 0.28 -10.97
N GLY A 554 -7.81 1.09 -11.63
CA GLY A 554 -7.43 1.68 -12.91
C GLY A 554 -8.55 2.48 -13.53
N TYR A 555 -8.61 2.47 -14.86
CA TYR A 555 -9.75 3.02 -15.60
C TYR A 555 -10.12 2.18 -16.81
N SER A 556 -11.38 2.28 -17.20
CA SER A 556 -11.90 1.69 -18.44
C SER A 556 -12.86 2.67 -19.09
N GLN A 557 -12.80 2.77 -20.42
CA GLN A 557 -13.78 3.51 -21.18
C GLN A 557 -15.14 2.81 -21.16
N ASP A 558 -16.19 3.58 -20.99
CA ASP A 558 -17.54 3.10 -21.27
C ASP A 558 -17.87 3.15 -22.77
N ALA A 559 -19.03 2.62 -23.15
CA ALA A 559 -19.51 2.63 -24.53
C ALA A 559 -19.64 4.04 -25.16
N THR A 560 -19.59 5.11 -24.35
CA THR A 560 -19.61 6.51 -24.80
C THR A 560 -18.21 7.12 -24.92
N ARG A 561 -17.15 6.32 -24.74
CA ARG A 561 -15.72 6.72 -24.76
C ARG A 561 -15.35 7.67 -23.62
N GLN A 562 -16.06 7.59 -22.50
CA GLN A 562 -15.68 8.32 -21.28
C GLN A 562 -14.89 7.39 -20.36
N ASP A 563 -13.75 7.87 -19.86
CA ASP A 563 -12.95 7.16 -18.87
C ASP A 563 -13.71 7.07 -17.55
N ARG A 564 -13.76 5.87 -16.97
CA ARG A 564 -14.38 5.59 -15.68
C ARG A 564 -13.38 4.89 -14.79
N ALA A 565 -13.16 5.43 -13.59
CA ALA A 565 -12.31 4.79 -12.60
C ALA A 565 -12.94 3.47 -12.15
N PHE A 566 -12.15 2.40 -12.08
CA PHE A 566 -12.63 1.10 -11.61
C PHE A 566 -11.84 0.60 -10.40
N VAL A 567 -12.49 -0.25 -9.63
CA VAL A 567 -11.83 -1.26 -8.79
C VAL A 567 -12.25 -2.63 -9.29
N TRP A 568 -11.26 -3.48 -9.54
CA TRP A 568 -11.42 -4.89 -9.81
C TRP A 568 -11.16 -5.62 -8.52
N ASN A 569 -12.10 -6.48 -8.16
CA ASN A 569 -11.92 -7.38 -7.05
C ASN A 569 -12.53 -8.72 -7.43
N ASN A 570 -11.72 -9.76 -7.37
CA ASN A 570 -12.14 -11.14 -7.55
C ASN A 570 -12.98 -11.39 -8.82
N GLY A 571 -12.40 -11.09 -9.98
CA GLY A 571 -12.97 -11.44 -11.29
C GLY A 571 -13.92 -10.40 -11.90
N THR A 572 -14.26 -9.32 -11.19
CA THR A 572 -15.19 -8.31 -11.70
C THR A 572 -14.66 -6.89 -11.52
N ILE A 573 -14.66 -6.09 -12.60
CA ILE A 573 -14.53 -4.64 -12.52
C ILE A 573 -15.84 -4.02 -12.03
N LYS A 574 -15.74 -3.05 -11.12
CA LYS A 574 -16.84 -2.23 -10.63
C LYS A 574 -16.48 -0.74 -10.80
N ASP A 575 -17.42 0.05 -11.30
CA ASP A 575 -17.23 1.50 -11.47
C ASP A 575 -17.26 2.19 -10.10
N LEU A 576 -16.16 2.86 -9.75
CA LEU A 576 -16.01 3.56 -8.47
C LEU A 576 -17.05 4.67 -8.29
N ASN A 577 -17.55 5.29 -9.37
CA ASN A 577 -18.61 6.28 -9.28
C ASN A 577 -19.93 5.71 -8.74
N GLY A 578 -20.12 4.38 -8.81
CA GLY A 578 -21.25 3.67 -8.21
C GLY A 578 -20.97 3.14 -6.80
N LEU A 579 -19.72 3.22 -6.33
CA LEU A 579 -19.29 2.72 -5.02
C LEU A 579 -19.04 3.83 -4.00
N ILE A 580 -18.95 5.08 -4.43
CA ILE A 580 -18.84 6.23 -3.54
C ILE A 580 -20.15 6.52 -2.80
N LEU A 581 -20.04 6.88 -1.53
CA LEU A 581 -21.18 7.22 -0.67
C LEU A 581 -21.81 8.57 -1.04
N THR A 582 -21.00 9.50 -1.53
CA THR A 582 -21.42 10.86 -1.89
C THR A 582 -20.79 11.26 -3.22
N THR A 583 -21.59 11.81 -4.14
CA THR A 583 -21.07 12.36 -5.40
C THR A 583 -20.26 13.63 -5.14
N PRO A 584 -18.98 13.72 -5.56
CA PRO A 584 -18.18 14.93 -5.38
C PRO A 584 -18.63 16.06 -6.32
N PHE A 585 -18.56 17.28 -5.80
CA PHE A 585 -18.78 18.52 -6.55
C PHE A 585 -17.61 19.47 -6.32
N PHE A 586 -17.20 20.20 -7.37
CA PHE A 586 -16.21 21.26 -7.27
C PHE A 586 -16.67 22.47 -8.10
N ASN A 587 -16.63 23.66 -7.50
CA ASN A 587 -17.14 24.90 -8.10
C ASN A 587 -18.55 24.78 -8.70
N GLY A 588 -19.43 24.02 -8.02
CA GLY A 588 -20.82 23.81 -8.44
C GLY A 588 -21.01 22.78 -9.56
N SER A 589 -19.94 22.21 -10.10
CA SER A 589 -19.98 21.16 -11.12
C SER A 589 -19.77 19.79 -10.51
N LYS A 590 -20.52 18.79 -10.99
CA LYS A 590 -20.28 17.39 -10.64
C LYS A 590 -18.90 16.96 -11.12
N VAL A 591 -18.18 16.25 -10.26
CA VAL A 591 -16.92 15.60 -10.61
C VAL A 591 -17.20 14.11 -10.87
N THR A 592 -16.74 13.61 -12.02
CA THR A 592 -16.79 12.19 -12.35
C THR A 592 -15.40 11.60 -12.14
N LEU A 593 -15.27 10.55 -11.34
CA LEU A 593 -14.02 9.84 -11.13
C LEU A 593 -13.62 9.13 -12.43
N THR A 594 -12.52 9.58 -13.02
CA THR A 594 -12.05 9.09 -14.33
C THR A 594 -10.86 8.17 -14.20
N ARG A 595 -10.02 8.34 -13.16
CA ARG A 595 -8.88 7.46 -12.89
C ARG A 595 -8.75 7.13 -11.41
N ALA A 596 -8.51 5.87 -11.11
CA ALA A 596 -7.90 5.43 -9.87
C ALA A 596 -6.42 5.15 -10.15
N SER A 597 -5.53 5.79 -9.41
CA SER A 597 -4.10 5.81 -9.71
C SER A 597 -3.31 4.81 -8.84
N GLY A 598 -3.75 4.58 -7.60
CA GLY A 598 -3.15 3.58 -6.71
C GLY A 598 -4.13 3.12 -5.65
N ILE A 599 -3.88 1.95 -5.10
CA ILE A 599 -4.64 1.32 -4.02
C ILE A 599 -3.65 0.83 -2.99
N ASN A 600 -3.86 1.17 -1.72
CA ASN A 600 -3.02 0.63 -0.66
C ASN A 600 -3.58 -0.71 -0.18
N ASN A 601 -2.89 -1.37 0.74
CA ASN A 601 -3.39 -2.62 1.32
C ASN A 601 -4.73 -2.42 2.01
N TYR A 602 -5.07 -1.18 2.36
CA TYR A 602 -6.30 -0.80 3.02
C TYR A 602 -7.54 -0.79 2.16
N GLY A 603 -7.35 -0.98 0.87
CA GLY A 603 -8.40 -0.78 -0.11
C GLY A 603 -8.73 0.69 -0.28
N ASP A 604 -8.04 1.61 0.42
CA ASP A 604 -8.12 3.04 0.18
C ASP A 604 -7.50 3.33 -1.18
N ILE A 605 -8.16 4.20 -1.96
CA ILE A 605 -7.79 4.44 -3.35
C ILE A 605 -7.44 5.91 -3.52
N SER A 606 -6.27 6.18 -4.09
CA SER A 606 -5.97 7.50 -4.64
C SER A 606 -6.56 7.62 -6.03
N ALA A 607 -7.33 8.68 -6.26
CA ALA A 607 -8.05 8.86 -7.52
C ALA A 607 -8.06 10.32 -7.95
N TYR A 608 -8.38 10.56 -9.22
CA TYR A 608 -8.78 11.87 -9.67
C TYR A 608 -9.96 11.80 -10.65
N GLY A 609 -10.76 12.85 -10.62
CA GLY A 609 -11.91 13.02 -11.47
C GLY A 609 -11.81 14.25 -12.36
N THR A 610 -12.68 14.28 -13.37
CA THR A 610 -12.84 15.42 -14.26
C THR A 610 -14.17 16.14 -14.01
N TYR A 611 -14.19 17.44 -14.26
CA TYR A 611 -15.40 18.26 -14.22
C TYR A 611 -15.32 19.40 -15.23
N THR A 612 -16.47 19.94 -15.61
CA THR A 612 -16.54 21.08 -16.52
C THR A 612 -16.58 22.39 -15.73
N TYR A 613 -15.81 23.38 -16.14
CA TYR A 613 -15.84 24.74 -15.60
C TYR A 613 -15.70 25.80 -16.70
N LYS A 614 -15.88 27.08 -16.34
CA LYS A 614 -15.64 28.22 -17.23
C LYS A 614 -14.23 28.75 -17.04
N ASN A 615 -13.42 28.75 -18.11
CA ASN A 615 -12.09 29.35 -18.06
C ASN A 615 -12.17 30.90 -18.06
N ALA A 616 -11.01 31.57 -17.96
CA ALA A 616 -10.94 33.04 -17.95
C ALA A 616 -11.56 33.71 -19.20
N ALA A 617 -11.67 32.98 -20.32
CA ALA A 617 -12.32 33.44 -21.55
C ALA A 617 -13.83 33.12 -21.61
N GLY A 618 -14.42 32.54 -20.55
CA GLY A 618 -15.83 32.14 -20.51
C GLY A 618 -16.18 30.87 -21.31
N ALA A 619 -15.19 30.18 -21.86
CA ALA A 619 -15.36 28.92 -22.58
C ALA A 619 -15.45 27.74 -21.60
N ASN A 620 -16.15 26.68 -21.99
CA ASN A 620 -16.15 25.43 -21.24
C ASN A 620 -14.75 24.80 -21.32
N ALA A 621 -14.20 24.44 -20.17
CA ALA A 621 -12.94 23.73 -20.04
C ALA A 621 -13.13 22.54 -19.08
N THR A 622 -12.25 21.56 -19.19
CA THR A 622 -12.21 20.40 -18.29
C THR A 622 -11.12 20.63 -17.24
N GLY A 623 -11.47 20.51 -15.96
CA GLY A 623 -10.53 20.53 -14.84
C GLY A 623 -10.35 19.12 -14.27
N THR A 624 -9.27 18.93 -13.50
CA THR A 624 -9.06 17.69 -12.72
C THR A 624 -8.97 17.98 -11.24
N ARG A 625 -9.50 17.06 -10.44
CA ARG A 625 -9.47 17.15 -8.98
C ARG A 625 -9.11 15.81 -8.37
N ALA A 626 -8.23 15.82 -7.36
CA ALA A 626 -7.73 14.62 -6.71
C ALA A 626 -8.50 14.30 -5.42
N TYR A 627 -8.66 13.01 -5.14
CA TYR A 627 -9.41 12.49 -4.01
C TYR A 627 -8.71 11.29 -3.37
N LEU A 628 -8.89 11.17 -2.06
CA LEU A 628 -8.80 9.91 -1.34
C LEU A 628 -10.20 9.29 -1.33
N LEU A 629 -10.31 8.04 -1.76
CA LEU A 629 -11.49 7.22 -1.57
C LEU A 629 -11.22 6.28 -0.39
N ARG A 630 -11.73 6.65 0.78
CA ARG A 630 -11.56 5.87 2.01
C ARG A 630 -12.52 4.68 2.02
N ALA A 631 -11.97 3.47 2.08
CA ALA A 631 -12.68 2.22 2.10
C ALA A 631 -13.49 2.07 3.39
N ILE A 632 -14.77 1.77 3.25
CA ILE A 632 -15.69 1.46 4.34
C ILE A 632 -16.28 0.08 4.02
N PRO A 633 -16.02 -0.95 4.84
CA PRO A 633 -16.62 -2.26 4.67
C PRO A 633 -18.15 -2.14 4.53
N THR A 634 -18.70 -2.81 3.52
CA THR A 634 -20.15 -2.82 3.31
C THR A 634 -20.85 -3.57 4.43
N THR A 635 -21.76 -2.94 5.16
CA THR A 635 -22.56 -3.57 6.22
C THR A 635 -23.56 -4.59 5.72
#